data_AF-A0AA96HJR9-F1
#
_entry.id   AF-A0AA96HJR9-F1
#
_cell.length_a   1.000
_cell.length_b   1.000
_cell.length_c   1.000
_cell.angle_alpha   90.00
_cell.angle_beta   90.00
_cell.angle_gamma   90.00
#
_symmetry.space_group_name_H-M   'P 1'
#
loop_
_entity.id
_entity.type
_entity.pdbx_description
1 polymer ?
#
loop_
_entity_poly.entity_id
_entity_poly.type
_entity_poly.pdbx_seq_one_letter_code
_entity_poly.pdbx_strand_id
1 'polypeptide(L)'
;MKKALSILFAVLAAILIAFPFVVWWQSPNLAPILAEPILEQYRLTFAEKPYLRLNPFRAKLELKNVTLLTEEQEPILAAKNIVVDFSLRSIFGNTLVVDKIELDGIYVNGEINQGKFSLTGIELPESEPQPAVSDQPRDMRPLRLPYFVATNSLVELNIDGQKVQTKLNRFDLSKTTLDISNQSFTLDFLLRELEIQTLDERNLQFALKKLDVNDLHVDGINQQIHLTSQLNQLHLEEATGYKPLLNINEIKLNQLAYDIGKQQLTLASVIQGLEIGEKASEKQRHLALDEITIEQLILDNANQNLSITTQLEKLNIEEKATGNTVLAFAGLKLPQSQVNWKDTAVSIDTAELTDFQFSKLVEGETKTSGSPLAKIKNLALEKVQLQENHLTADAIVIDSLENALFINQQKQLANLVDLSFDSPTGEEKEPSETSETTTDSDEEKTPATTFHIKEIRITGNSFLDVEDRSVKPRFKQQYKIDRLTINDVNSRDTDMLTKLDLSIHVDQYTKLVSKSEFTLFAEQKNGNINLKTQEVSLPIYSPYMTNQLGIDIKAGQLDIDVNSKIEKNQIKGNMVFNLRGADFSGADEYEKSSLKDQTTIPLNVALGMLKDKHGNIKLSVPMTGSVDDPSFGVRSFVQLAVRKAVLSTSKSYLMKTFVPYANVVSVVQMAGEYALKVRVEDLNYAPGETEIQTEAQQIFAKQFIQLMQDKPKLQLKVCGLGIASEVEKTDLNDEQHLSAVLTLAQQRQEKFKQYILSNSEISSGRLLLCSPEIDRSKKAKPRIEFSI
;
A
#
# COMPACT_ATOMS: atom_id res chain seq x y z
N MET A 1 -24.52 -16.85 -96.30
CA MET A 1 -24.64 -17.08 -94.84
C MET A 1 -23.42 -16.64 -94.02
N LYS A 2 -22.18 -17.08 -94.32
CA LYS A 2 -20.99 -16.71 -93.50
C LYS A 2 -20.71 -15.20 -93.32
N LYS A 3 -20.90 -14.36 -94.36
CA LYS A 3 -20.72 -12.88 -94.25
C LYS A 3 -21.81 -12.19 -93.42
N ALA A 4 -23.06 -12.63 -93.51
CA ALA A 4 -24.15 -12.06 -92.72
C ALA A 4 -24.01 -12.40 -91.23
N LEU A 5 -23.56 -13.62 -90.92
CA LEU A 5 -23.28 -14.04 -89.54
C LEU A 5 -22.07 -13.30 -88.93
N SER A 6 -21.02 -13.03 -89.70
CA SER A 6 -19.87 -12.26 -89.19
C SER A 6 -20.19 -10.77 -88.98
N ILE A 7 -21.02 -10.17 -89.83
CA ILE A 7 -21.49 -8.79 -89.64
C ILE A 7 -22.42 -8.72 -88.44
N LEU A 8 -23.35 -9.68 -88.28
CA LEU A 8 -24.20 -9.77 -87.10
C LEU A 8 -23.37 -9.92 -85.81
N PHE A 9 -22.34 -10.78 -85.83
CA PHE A 9 -21.43 -10.97 -84.69
C PHE A 9 -20.59 -9.73 -84.41
N ALA A 10 -20.10 -9.02 -85.44
CA ALA A 10 -19.37 -7.77 -85.29
C ALA A 10 -20.25 -6.63 -84.75
N VAL A 11 -21.52 -6.54 -85.18
CA VAL A 11 -22.50 -5.57 -84.68
C VAL A 11 -22.88 -5.89 -83.23
N LEU A 12 -23.12 -7.16 -82.89
CA LEU A 12 -23.38 -7.59 -81.51
C LEU A 12 -22.18 -7.31 -80.60
N ALA A 13 -20.96 -7.63 -81.03
CA ALA A 13 -19.75 -7.32 -80.28
C ALA A 13 -19.53 -5.80 -80.14
N ALA A 14 -19.79 -5.01 -81.19
CA ALA A 14 -19.71 -3.55 -81.12
C ALA A 14 -20.74 -2.96 -80.15
N ILE A 15 -21.97 -3.50 -80.12
CA ILE A 15 -23.01 -3.08 -79.16
C ILE A 15 -22.63 -3.49 -77.72
N LEU A 16 -22.13 -4.72 -77.53
CA LEU A 16 -21.68 -5.22 -76.23
C LEU A 16 -20.51 -4.42 -75.65
N ILE A 17 -19.67 -3.83 -76.51
CA ILE A 17 -18.56 -2.96 -76.10
C ILE A 17 -19.06 -1.51 -75.94
N ALA A 18 -19.83 -0.99 -76.88
CA ALA A 18 -20.29 0.41 -76.88
C ALA A 18 -21.25 0.72 -75.73
N PHE A 19 -22.15 -0.21 -75.36
CA PHE A 19 -23.14 0.01 -74.31
C PHE A 19 -22.51 0.29 -72.93
N PRO A 20 -21.57 -0.53 -72.41
CA PRO A 20 -20.84 -0.21 -71.17
C PRO A 20 -20.08 1.12 -71.23
N PHE A 21 -19.52 1.48 -72.39
CA PHE A 21 -18.86 2.78 -72.59
C PHE A 21 -19.84 3.95 -72.49
N VAL A 22 -21.04 3.82 -73.05
CA VAL A 22 -22.10 4.84 -72.95
C VAL A 22 -22.58 4.99 -71.51
N VAL A 23 -22.82 3.88 -70.80
CA VAL A 23 -23.20 3.89 -69.37
C VAL A 23 -22.13 4.59 -68.54
N TRP A 24 -20.86 4.26 -68.75
CA TRP A 24 -19.72 4.89 -68.08
C TRP A 24 -19.57 6.39 -68.40
N TRP A 25 -19.92 6.80 -69.62
CA TRP A 25 -19.86 8.20 -70.04
C TRP A 25 -21.02 9.02 -69.48
N GLN A 26 -22.24 8.49 -69.48
CA GLN A 26 -23.45 9.21 -69.10
C GLN A 26 -23.79 9.16 -67.60
N SER A 27 -23.22 8.25 -66.82
CA SER A 27 -23.54 8.11 -65.40
C SER A 27 -23.44 9.40 -64.57
N PRO A 28 -22.47 10.32 -64.77
CA PRO A 28 -22.40 11.56 -63.98
C PRO A 28 -23.60 12.49 -64.15
N ASN A 29 -24.34 12.37 -65.25
CA ASN A 29 -25.52 13.17 -65.52
C ASN A 29 -26.81 12.56 -64.95
N LEU A 30 -26.79 11.27 -64.60
CA LEU A 30 -27.98 10.54 -64.14
C LEU A 30 -28.26 10.69 -62.63
N ALA A 31 -27.25 11.09 -61.84
CA ALA A 31 -27.34 11.13 -60.37
C ALA A 31 -28.47 12.02 -59.82
N PRO A 32 -28.57 13.31 -60.21
CA PRO A 32 -29.59 14.21 -59.65
C PRO A 32 -30.99 13.74 -60.04
N ILE A 33 -31.16 13.32 -61.31
CA ILE A 33 -32.43 12.87 -61.89
C ILE A 33 -33.01 11.66 -61.13
N LEU A 34 -32.15 10.75 -60.68
CA LEU A 34 -32.58 9.54 -59.97
C LEU A 34 -32.80 9.77 -58.47
N ALA A 35 -32.08 10.72 -57.86
CA ALA A 35 -32.09 10.93 -56.41
C ALA A 35 -33.07 12.02 -55.95
N GLU A 36 -33.25 13.10 -56.72
CA GLU A 36 -34.12 14.23 -56.36
C GLU A 36 -35.56 13.81 -55.98
N PRO A 37 -36.26 12.94 -56.75
CA PRO A 37 -37.64 12.56 -56.40
C PRO A 37 -37.75 11.78 -55.08
N ILE A 38 -36.68 11.10 -54.68
CA ILE A 38 -36.64 10.34 -53.43
C ILE A 38 -36.35 11.29 -52.27
N LEU A 39 -35.41 12.22 -52.44
CA LEU A 39 -35.04 13.18 -51.40
C LEU A 39 -36.15 14.20 -51.11
N GLU A 40 -36.92 14.59 -52.12
CA GLU A 40 -38.10 15.46 -51.94
C GLU A 40 -39.15 14.84 -51.00
N GLN A 41 -39.31 13.51 -51.01
CA GLN A 41 -40.25 12.82 -50.10
C GLN A 41 -39.87 13.01 -48.63
N TYR A 42 -38.58 13.24 -48.36
CA TYR A 42 -38.02 13.46 -47.03
C TYR A 42 -37.64 14.93 -46.77
N ARG A 43 -38.04 15.86 -47.65
CA ARG A 43 -37.70 17.29 -47.56
C ARG A 43 -36.19 17.58 -47.49
N LEU A 44 -35.42 16.80 -48.25
CA LEU A 44 -33.96 16.95 -48.33
C LEU A 44 -33.54 17.48 -49.68
N THR A 45 -32.49 18.28 -49.68
CA THR A 45 -31.85 18.78 -50.90
C THR A 45 -30.35 18.56 -50.87
N PHE A 46 -29.73 18.45 -52.05
CA PHE A 46 -28.28 18.42 -52.13
C PHE A 46 -27.70 19.83 -51.99
N ALA A 47 -26.62 19.98 -51.21
CA ALA A 47 -25.89 21.25 -51.11
C ALA A 47 -25.23 21.65 -52.44
N GLU A 48 -24.71 20.66 -53.16
CA GLU A 48 -24.11 20.82 -54.48
C GLU A 48 -24.39 19.61 -55.37
N LYS A 49 -24.14 19.72 -56.67
CA LYS A 49 -24.42 18.63 -57.63
C LYS A 49 -23.53 17.41 -57.33
N PRO A 50 -24.09 16.26 -56.91
CA PRO A 50 -23.28 15.09 -56.57
C PRO A 50 -22.65 14.48 -57.83
N TYR A 51 -21.42 14.01 -57.72
CA TYR A 51 -20.76 13.29 -58.78
C TYR A 51 -21.00 11.79 -58.62
N LEU A 52 -21.62 11.14 -59.60
CA LEU A 52 -21.89 9.69 -59.62
C LEU A 52 -21.24 9.03 -60.84
N ARG A 53 -20.34 8.08 -60.62
CA ARG A 53 -19.70 7.33 -61.69
C ARG A 53 -19.89 5.83 -61.54
N LEU A 54 -20.52 5.22 -62.53
CA LEU A 54 -20.61 3.77 -62.65
C LEU A 54 -19.62 3.29 -63.71
N ASN A 55 -18.64 2.48 -63.30
CA ASN A 55 -17.68 1.84 -64.19
C ASN A 55 -18.02 0.35 -64.35
N PRO A 56 -18.74 -0.04 -65.41
CA PRO A 56 -19.13 -1.43 -65.63
C PRO A 56 -17.94 -2.36 -65.92
N PHE A 57 -16.79 -1.85 -66.40
CA PHE A 57 -15.60 -2.67 -66.66
C PHE A 57 -14.86 -3.10 -65.40
N ARG A 58 -14.96 -2.28 -64.35
CA ARG A 58 -14.40 -2.58 -63.02
C ARG A 58 -15.47 -3.00 -62.02
N ALA A 59 -16.74 -3.05 -62.45
CA ALA A 59 -17.91 -3.18 -61.59
C ALA A 59 -17.81 -2.28 -60.35
N LYS A 60 -17.57 -0.98 -60.56
CA LYS A 60 -17.30 -0.01 -59.50
C LYS A 60 -18.26 1.17 -59.57
N LEU A 61 -18.87 1.54 -58.45
CA LEU A 61 -19.66 2.76 -58.28
C LEU A 61 -18.90 3.73 -57.37
N GLU A 62 -18.83 4.99 -57.78
CA GLU A 62 -18.15 6.05 -57.04
C GLU A 62 -19.08 7.27 -56.93
N LEU A 63 -19.37 7.72 -55.70
CA LEU A 63 -20.09 8.95 -55.41
C LEU A 63 -19.14 9.93 -54.72
N LYS A 64 -19.14 11.20 -55.14
CA LYS A 64 -18.35 12.26 -54.49
C LYS A 64 -19.20 13.46 -54.17
N ASN A 65 -18.80 14.16 -53.10
CA ASN A 65 -19.38 15.42 -52.66
C ASN A 65 -20.89 15.31 -52.42
N VAL A 66 -21.30 14.30 -51.65
CA VAL A 66 -22.70 14.12 -51.27
C VAL A 66 -22.92 14.88 -49.97
N THR A 67 -23.74 15.93 -49.99
CA THR A 67 -24.14 16.63 -48.76
C THR A 67 -25.64 16.88 -48.83
N LEU A 68 -26.36 16.35 -47.85
CA LEU A 68 -27.80 16.50 -47.70
C LEU A 68 -28.08 17.60 -46.67
N LEU A 69 -28.90 18.56 -47.10
CA LEU A 69 -29.35 19.69 -46.28
C LEU A 69 -30.84 19.53 -45.96
N THR A 70 -31.23 20.01 -44.78
CA THR A 70 -32.64 20.24 -44.42
C THR A 70 -33.21 21.46 -45.16
N GLU A 71 -34.51 21.72 -45.00
CA GLU A 71 -35.15 22.97 -45.46
C GLU A 71 -34.49 24.22 -44.86
N GLU A 72 -33.93 24.11 -43.65
CA GLU A 72 -33.23 25.19 -42.94
C GLU A 72 -31.77 25.40 -43.39
N GLN A 73 -31.34 24.68 -44.43
CA GLN A 73 -29.96 24.66 -44.94
C GLN A 73 -28.92 24.13 -43.95
N GLU A 74 -29.32 23.33 -42.97
CA GLU A 74 -28.39 22.64 -42.07
C GLU A 74 -27.97 21.29 -42.66
N PRO A 75 -26.67 20.95 -42.65
CA PRO A 75 -26.21 19.64 -43.10
C PRO A 75 -26.62 18.57 -42.08
N ILE A 76 -27.23 17.50 -42.57
CA ILE A 76 -27.62 16.34 -41.73
C ILE A 76 -26.79 15.09 -42.03
N LEU A 77 -26.35 14.95 -43.28
CA LEU A 77 -25.58 13.83 -43.74
C LEU A 77 -24.65 14.29 -44.86
N ALA A 78 -23.37 14.01 -44.73
CA ALA A 78 -22.42 14.27 -45.81
C ALA A 78 -21.46 13.09 -46.00
N ALA A 79 -20.90 12.99 -47.19
CA ALA A 79 -19.87 12.04 -47.57
C ALA A 79 -19.00 12.64 -48.67
N LYS A 80 -17.69 12.75 -48.43
CA LYS A 80 -16.74 13.25 -49.43
C LYS A 80 -16.56 12.26 -50.58
N ASN A 81 -16.45 10.97 -50.26
CA ASN A 81 -16.32 9.91 -51.26
C ASN A 81 -16.98 8.61 -50.75
N ILE A 82 -17.80 7.99 -51.58
CA ILE A 82 -18.40 6.68 -51.35
C ILE A 82 -18.01 5.81 -52.54
N VAL A 83 -17.36 4.69 -52.26
CA VAL A 83 -16.93 3.73 -53.28
C VAL A 83 -17.56 2.38 -52.97
N VAL A 84 -18.22 1.79 -53.95
CA VAL A 84 -18.78 0.45 -53.88
C VAL A 84 -18.18 -0.38 -55.01
N ASP A 85 -17.35 -1.36 -54.66
CA ASP A 85 -16.82 -2.34 -55.60
C ASP A 85 -17.74 -3.56 -55.60
N PHE A 86 -18.27 -3.92 -56.76
CA PHE A 86 -19.08 -5.10 -56.97
C PHE A 86 -18.26 -6.25 -57.55
N SER A 87 -18.64 -7.48 -57.23
CA SER A 87 -18.03 -8.65 -57.80
C SER A 87 -18.27 -8.73 -59.31
N LEU A 88 -17.22 -8.93 -60.10
CA LEU A 88 -17.34 -9.16 -61.55
C LEU A 88 -18.19 -10.39 -61.89
N ARG A 89 -18.32 -11.34 -60.96
CA ARG A 89 -19.23 -12.49 -61.11
C ARG A 89 -20.70 -12.06 -61.19
N SER A 90 -21.05 -10.92 -60.61
CA SER A 90 -22.40 -10.34 -60.65
C SER A 90 -22.82 -9.95 -62.08
N ILE A 91 -21.87 -9.77 -63.00
CA ILE A 91 -22.17 -9.44 -64.41
C ILE A 91 -22.81 -10.64 -65.13
N PHE A 92 -22.47 -11.87 -64.72
CA PHE A 92 -22.96 -13.10 -65.34
C PHE A 92 -24.03 -13.83 -64.51
N GLY A 93 -24.37 -13.29 -63.33
CA GLY A 93 -25.37 -13.85 -62.41
C GLY A 93 -26.58 -12.93 -62.23
N ASN A 94 -27.69 -13.47 -61.71
CA ASN A 94 -28.90 -12.69 -61.38
C ASN A 94 -28.82 -11.97 -60.03
N THR A 95 -27.65 -11.92 -59.39
CA THR A 95 -27.46 -11.38 -58.04
C THR A 95 -26.29 -10.40 -58.01
N LEU A 96 -26.55 -9.19 -57.51
CA LEU A 96 -25.54 -8.17 -57.27
C LEU A 96 -24.78 -8.51 -55.98
N VAL A 97 -23.47 -8.75 -56.09
CA VAL A 97 -22.59 -9.02 -54.93
C VAL A 97 -21.65 -7.84 -54.75
N VAL A 98 -21.59 -7.30 -53.54
CA VAL A 98 -20.65 -6.23 -53.16
C VAL A 98 -19.40 -6.88 -52.57
N ASP A 99 -18.22 -6.54 -53.09
CA ASP A 99 -16.93 -7.01 -52.58
C ASP A 99 -16.38 -6.04 -51.52
N LYS A 100 -16.53 -4.72 -51.74
CA LYS A 100 -15.98 -3.68 -50.85
C LYS A 100 -16.85 -2.42 -50.84
N ILE A 101 -16.97 -1.79 -49.66
CA ILE A 101 -17.55 -0.47 -49.46
C ILE A 101 -16.50 0.40 -48.76
N GLU A 102 -16.14 1.54 -49.37
CA GLU A 102 -15.29 2.57 -48.74
C GLU A 102 -16.09 3.85 -48.60
N LEU A 103 -16.08 4.43 -47.40
CA LEU A 103 -16.68 5.70 -47.07
C LEU A 103 -15.57 6.64 -46.58
N ASP A 104 -15.44 7.82 -47.16
CA ASP A 104 -14.50 8.85 -46.71
C ASP A 104 -15.24 10.16 -46.42
N GLY A 105 -14.91 10.78 -45.29
CA GLY A 105 -15.46 12.09 -44.91
C GLY A 105 -16.94 12.03 -44.57
N ILE A 106 -17.37 11.01 -43.81
CA ILE A 106 -18.77 10.88 -43.39
C ILE A 106 -19.07 11.91 -42.31
N TYR A 107 -20.15 12.66 -42.48
CA TYR A 107 -20.72 13.51 -41.46
C TYR A 107 -22.16 13.06 -41.18
N VAL A 108 -22.52 12.92 -39.91
CA VAL A 108 -23.90 12.62 -39.48
C VAL A 108 -24.28 13.56 -38.35
N ASN A 109 -25.44 14.20 -38.46
CA ASN A 109 -26.08 14.95 -37.39
C ASN A 109 -27.43 14.30 -37.07
N GLY A 110 -27.62 13.88 -35.82
CA GLY A 110 -28.82 13.16 -35.42
C GLY A 110 -29.18 13.34 -33.94
N GLU A 111 -30.33 12.79 -33.59
CA GLU A 111 -30.89 12.84 -32.24
C GLU A 111 -31.31 11.44 -31.81
N ILE A 112 -30.99 11.08 -30.57
CA ILE A 112 -31.41 9.84 -29.92
C ILE A 112 -32.27 10.23 -28.73
N ASN A 113 -33.57 9.92 -28.81
CA ASN A 113 -34.53 10.15 -27.74
C ASN A 113 -35.16 8.81 -27.34
N GLN A 114 -35.02 8.41 -26.08
CA GLN A 114 -35.59 7.16 -25.55
C GLN A 114 -35.22 5.90 -26.39
N GLY A 115 -33.99 5.87 -26.92
CA GLY A 115 -33.50 4.76 -27.74
C GLY A 115 -33.99 4.74 -29.20
N LYS A 116 -34.79 5.72 -29.63
CA LYS A 116 -35.12 5.92 -31.05
C LYS A 116 -34.13 6.90 -31.67
N PHE A 117 -33.44 6.45 -32.72
CA PHE A 117 -32.55 7.29 -33.53
C PHE A 117 -33.36 7.98 -34.63
N SER A 118 -33.23 9.30 -34.71
CA SER A 118 -33.73 10.11 -35.81
C SER A 118 -32.60 10.95 -36.38
N LEU A 119 -32.56 11.08 -37.70
CA LEU A 119 -31.77 12.13 -38.34
C LEU A 119 -32.55 13.42 -38.16
N THR A 120 -31.89 14.52 -37.79
CA THR A 120 -32.53 15.79 -37.40
C THR A 120 -33.66 16.18 -38.37
N GLY A 121 -34.92 16.03 -37.92
CA GLY A 121 -36.12 16.36 -38.69
C GLY A 121 -36.77 15.24 -39.53
N ILE A 122 -36.25 14.00 -39.53
CA ILE A 122 -36.79 12.87 -40.32
C ILE A 122 -36.92 11.61 -39.44
N GLU A 123 -38.16 11.14 -39.27
CA GLU A 123 -38.43 9.82 -38.71
C GLU A 123 -38.19 8.74 -39.78
N LEU A 124 -37.34 7.76 -39.46
CA LEU A 124 -37.08 6.61 -40.33
C LEU A 124 -38.34 5.73 -40.40
N PRO A 125 -38.74 5.24 -41.59
CA PRO A 125 -39.91 4.38 -41.72
C PRO A 125 -39.71 3.05 -40.97
N GLU A 126 -40.64 2.70 -40.08
CA GLU A 126 -40.69 1.37 -39.47
C GLU A 126 -40.93 0.32 -40.56
N SER A 127 -40.10 -0.73 -40.59
CA SER A 127 -40.24 -1.81 -41.56
C SER A 127 -41.46 -2.65 -41.21
N GLU A 128 -42.49 -2.63 -42.07
CA GLU A 128 -43.62 -3.54 -41.95
C GLU A 128 -43.12 -5.00 -42.10
N PRO A 129 -43.44 -5.90 -41.16
CA PRO A 129 -43.02 -7.29 -41.26
C PRO A 129 -43.62 -7.94 -42.52
N GLN A 130 -42.76 -8.32 -43.47
CA GLN A 130 -43.18 -9.07 -44.64
C GLN A 130 -43.64 -10.49 -44.24
N PRO A 131 -44.72 -11.01 -44.84
CA PRO A 131 -45.20 -12.36 -44.56
C PRO A 131 -44.16 -13.42 -44.94
N ALA A 132 -44.04 -14.44 -44.08
CA ALA A 132 -43.07 -15.52 -44.22
C ALA A 132 -43.18 -16.23 -45.58
N VAL A 133 -42.06 -16.32 -46.30
CA VAL A 133 -41.96 -16.99 -47.60
C VAL A 133 -41.59 -18.47 -47.40
N SER A 134 -42.54 -19.35 -47.75
CA SER A 134 -42.49 -20.81 -48.03
C SER A 134 -41.20 -21.63 -47.76
N ASP A 135 -41.38 -22.73 -47.03
CA ASP A 135 -40.46 -23.84 -46.70
C ASP A 135 -39.96 -24.68 -47.90
N GLN A 136 -39.08 -24.12 -48.74
CA GLN A 136 -38.19 -24.97 -49.56
C GLN A 136 -36.74 -24.82 -49.08
N PRO A 137 -35.98 -25.93 -48.93
CA PRO A 137 -34.59 -25.88 -48.53
C PRO A 137 -33.79 -25.19 -49.65
N ARG A 138 -33.51 -23.89 -49.45
CA ARG A 138 -32.57 -23.17 -50.29
C ARG A 138 -31.18 -23.70 -49.99
N ASP A 139 -30.37 -23.86 -51.02
CA ASP A 139 -28.92 -24.10 -50.90
C ASP A 139 -28.28 -22.86 -50.25
N MET A 140 -28.25 -22.82 -48.92
CA MET A 140 -27.82 -21.66 -48.13
C MET A 140 -26.30 -21.63 -48.03
N ARG A 141 -25.67 -21.07 -49.05
CA ARG A 141 -24.24 -20.77 -49.05
C ARG A 141 -23.91 -19.74 -47.95
N PRO A 142 -22.71 -19.79 -47.37
CA PRO A 142 -22.29 -18.79 -46.38
C PRO A 142 -22.38 -17.38 -46.96
N LEU A 143 -23.10 -16.51 -46.27
CA LEU A 143 -23.23 -15.10 -46.60
C LEU A 143 -21.94 -14.41 -46.17
N ARG A 144 -21.23 -13.82 -47.15
CA ARG A 144 -20.06 -12.98 -46.89
C ARG A 144 -20.49 -11.53 -47.01
N LEU A 145 -20.25 -10.75 -45.96
CA LEU A 145 -20.44 -9.31 -46.05
C LEU A 145 -19.23 -8.68 -46.75
N PRO A 146 -19.43 -7.57 -47.49
CA PRO A 146 -18.34 -6.86 -48.12
C PRO A 146 -17.35 -6.35 -47.07
N TYR A 147 -16.08 -6.22 -47.47
CA TYR A 147 -15.11 -5.49 -46.68
C TYR A 147 -15.57 -4.02 -46.59
N PHE A 148 -15.75 -3.51 -45.37
CA PHE A 148 -16.27 -2.17 -45.14
C PHE A 148 -15.19 -1.31 -44.48
N VAL A 149 -14.98 -0.12 -45.02
CA VAL A 149 -14.01 0.85 -44.51
C VAL A 149 -14.70 2.20 -44.42
N ALA A 150 -14.63 2.85 -43.26
CA ALA A 150 -15.00 4.24 -43.09
C ALA A 150 -13.79 5.04 -42.60
N THR A 151 -13.49 6.17 -43.25
CA THR A 151 -12.42 7.09 -42.86
C THR A 151 -12.91 8.51 -42.66
N ASN A 152 -12.24 9.26 -41.79
CA ASN A 152 -12.53 10.67 -41.51
C ASN A 152 -14.01 10.92 -41.19
N SER A 153 -14.57 10.12 -40.28
CA SER A 153 -15.99 10.21 -39.90
C SER A 153 -16.19 11.16 -38.71
N LEU A 154 -17.21 11.99 -38.79
CA LEU A 154 -17.67 12.91 -37.74
C LEU A 154 -19.15 12.68 -37.50
N VAL A 155 -19.51 12.36 -36.26
CA VAL A 155 -20.89 12.09 -35.85
C VAL A 155 -21.24 13.02 -34.71
N GLU A 156 -22.25 13.84 -34.88
CA GLU A 156 -22.78 14.77 -33.89
C GLU A 156 -24.16 14.28 -33.48
N LEU A 157 -24.31 13.92 -32.21
CA LEU A 157 -25.56 13.38 -31.67
C LEU A 157 -26.05 14.25 -30.52
N ASN A 158 -27.35 14.49 -30.50
CA ASN A 158 -28.05 14.93 -29.30
C ASN A 158 -28.69 13.70 -28.64
N ILE A 159 -28.15 13.25 -27.51
CA ILE A 159 -28.64 12.07 -26.79
C ILE A 159 -29.38 12.56 -25.55
N ASP A 160 -30.71 12.44 -25.56
CA ASP A 160 -31.61 12.87 -24.46
C ASP A 160 -31.28 14.30 -23.93
N GLY A 161 -30.92 15.22 -24.82
CA GLY A 161 -30.58 16.62 -24.50
C GLY A 161 -29.07 16.90 -24.30
N GLN A 162 -28.22 15.88 -24.34
CA GLN A 162 -26.75 16.03 -24.28
C GLN A 162 -26.12 15.97 -25.66
N LYS A 163 -25.42 17.04 -26.05
CA LYS A 163 -24.67 17.07 -27.31
C LYS A 163 -23.35 16.33 -27.17
N VAL A 164 -23.13 15.34 -28.03
CA VAL A 164 -21.92 14.50 -28.09
C VAL A 164 -21.36 14.56 -29.51
N GLN A 165 -20.07 14.86 -29.61
CA GLN A 165 -19.33 14.81 -30.88
C GLN A 165 -18.40 13.60 -30.88
N THR A 166 -18.49 12.77 -31.91
CA THR A 166 -17.62 11.61 -32.11
C THR A 166 -16.83 11.78 -33.39
N LYS A 167 -15.51 11.79 -33.30
CA LYS A 167 -14.58 11.77 -34.44
C LYS A 167 -13.97 10.39 -34.54
N LEU A 168 -13.89 9.85 -35.76
CA LEU A 168 -13.32 8.54 -36.03
C LEU A 168 -12.47 8.61 -37.28
N ASN A 169 -11.15 8.48 -37.15
CA ASN A 169 -10.25 8.53 -38.31
C ASN A 169 -10.44 7.31 -39.20
N ARG A 170 -10.56 6.10 -38.62
CA ARG A 170 -10.72 4.88 -39.40
C ARG A 170 -11.48 3.78 -38.66
N PHE A 171 -12.42 3.16 -39.36
CA PHE A 171 -13.07 1.90 -39.02
C PHE A 171 -12.94 0.93 -40.18
N ASP A 172 -12.41 -0.26 -39.91
CA ASP A 172 -12.41 -1.38 -40.84
C ASP A 172 -13.26 -2.51 -40.25
N LEU A 173 -14.16 -3.07 -41.04
CA LEU A 173 -14.86 -4.32 -40.76
C LEU A 173 -14.48 -5.34 -41.83
N SER A 174 -13.90 -6.46 -41.41
CA SER A 174 -13.32 -7.47 -42.30
C SER A 174 -13.56 -8.89 -41.83
N LYS A 175 -13.19 -9.87 -42.66
CA LYS A 175 -13.39 -11.32 -42.46
C LYS A 175 -14.81 -11.70 -42.02
N THR A 176 -15.81 -10.92 -42.40
CA THR A 176 -17.18 -11.12 -41.93
C THR A 176 -17.85 -12.26 -42.70
N THR A 177 -18.09 -13.37 -42.01
CA THR A 177 -18.73 -14.56 -42.59
C THR A 177 -19.89 -14.99 -41.71
N LEU A 178 -21.03 -15.28 -42.33
CA LEU A 178 -22.19 -15.90 -41.70
C LEU A 178 -22.45 -17.23 -42.41
N ASP A 179 -22.17 -18.34 -41.74
CA ASP A 179 -22.46 -19.68 -42.23
C ASP A 179 -23.68 -20.22 -41.51
N ILE A 180 -24.83 -20.13 -42.17
CA ILE A 180 -26.11 -20.60 -41.63
C ILE A 180 -26.11 -22.12 -41.44
N SER A 181 -25.41 -22.86 -42.31
CA SER A 181 -25.35 -24.34 -42.24
C SER A 181 -24.60 -24.81 -41.00
N ASN A 182 -23.49 -24.13 -40.69
CA ASN A 182 -22.70 -24.39 -39.49
C ASN A 182 -23.14 -23.53 -38.28
N GLN A 183 -24.22 -22.77 -38.40
CA GLN A 183 -24.70 -21.80 -37.41
C GLN A 183 -23.58 -20.91 -36.85
N SER A 184 -22.62 -20.55 -37.70
CA SER A 184 -21.41 -19.87 -37.27
C SER A 184 -21.31 -18.47 -37.85
N PHE A 185 -20.71 -17.58 -37.08
CA PHE A 185 -20.47 -16.20 -37.47
C PHE A 185 -19.06 -15.81 -37.06
N THR A 186 -18.32 -15.18 -37.97
CA THR A 186 -16.98 -14.65 -37.68
C THR A 186 -16.90 -13.20 -38.17
N LEU A 187 -16.31 -12.31 -37.38
CA LEU A 187 -15.91 -10.98 -37.83
C LEU A 187 -14.58 -10.54 -37.20
N ASP A 188 -13.89 -9.64 -37.91
CA ASP A 188 -12.79 -8.84 -37.38
C ASP A 188 -13.16 -7.36 -37.54
N PHE A 189 -12.85 -6.54 -36.55
CA PHE A 189 -12.97 -5.09 -36.72
C PHE A 189 -11.78 -4.33 -36.11
N LEU A 190 -11.48 -3.19 -36.72
CA LEU A 190 -10.40 -2.31 -36.31
C LEU A 190 -10.92 -0.87 -36.26
N LEU A 191 -10.72 -0.22 -35.12
CA LEU A 191 -10.92 1.21 -34.92
C LEU A 191 -9.56 1.89 -34.73
N ARG A 192 -9.35 3.06 -35.34
CA ARG A 192 -8.19 3.92 -35.11
C ARG A 192 -8.62 5.36 -34.89
N GLU A 193 -8.01 5.98 -33.88
CA GLU A 193 -8.19 7.38 -33.49
C GLU A 193 -9.68 7.73 -33.39
N LEU A 194 -10.33 7.13 -32.39
CA LEU A 194 -11.68 7.45 -31.96
C LEU A 194 -11.60 8.50 -30.85
N GLU A 195 -12.27 9.62 -31.03
CA GLU A 195 -12.42 10.67 -30.02
C GLU A 195 -13.91 10.92 -29.80
N ILE A 196 -14.35 10.93 -28.55
CA ILE A 196 -15.72 11.25 -28.14
C ILE A 196 -15.63 12.42 -27.17
N GLN A 197 -16.37 13.48 -27.45
CA GLN A 197 -16.36 14.72 -26.67
C GLN A 197 -17.79 15.10 -26.30
N THR A 198 -18.04 15.38 -25.01
CA THR A 198 -19.28 16.03 -24.59
C THR A 198 -19.18 17.53 -24.85
N LEU A 199 -20.27 18.15 -25.29
CA LEU A 199 -20.33 19.59 -25.60
C LEU A 199 -21.06 20.38 -24.49
N ASP A 200 -20.88 19.95 -23.24
CA ASP A 200 -21.45 20.54 -22.03
C ASP A 200 -20.38 21.30 -21.21
N GLU A 201 -20.75 21.80 -20.02
CA GLU A 201 -19.82 22.55 -19.14
C GLU A 201 -18.61 21.73 -18.69
N ARG A 202 -18.74 20.39 -18.61
CA ARG A 202 -17.64 19.51 -18.20
C ARG A 202 -16.69 19.22 -19.35
N ASN A 203 -17.21 19.16 -20.58
CA ASN A 203 -16.43 18.94 -21.79
C ASN A 203 -15.47 17.76 -21.64
N LEU A 204 -16.03 16.60 -21.31
CA LEU A 204 -15.31 15.35 -21.13
C LEU A 204 -14.83 14.85 -22.49
N GLN A 205 -13.55 14.49 -22.56
CA GLN A 205 -12.91 13.96 -23.75
C GLN A 205 -12.42 12.54 -23.49
N PHE A 206 -13.01 11.61 -24.23
CA PHE A 206 -12.57 10.22 -24.31
C PHE A 206 -11.81 10.04 -25.62
N ALA A 207 -10.59 9.52 -25.55
CA ALA A 207 -9.77 9.25 -26.72
C ALA A 207 -9.24 7.81 -26.68
N LEU A 208 -9.33 7.16 -27.83
CA LEU A 208 -8.86 5.80 -28.08
C LEU A 208 -8.03 5.79 -29.36
N LYS A 209 -6.75 5.44 -29.26
CA LYS A 209 -5.87 5.44 -30.45
C LYS A 209 -6.10 4.24 -31.35
N LYS A 210 -6.28 3.04 -30.77
CA LYS A 210 -6.52 1.82 -31.56
C LYS A 210 -7.31 0.80 -30.73
N LEU A 211 -8.36 0.23 -31.31
CA LEU A 211 -9.00 -1.00 -30.84
C LEU A 211 -9.02 -2.01 -31.98
N ASP A 212 -8.39 -3.14 -31.75
CA ASP A 212 -8.22 -4.23 -32.70
C ASP A 212 -8.95 -5.46 -32.13
N VAL A 213 -10.01 -5.90 -32.81
CA VAL A 213 -10.80 -7.04 -32.39
C VAL A 213 -10.67 -8.11 -33.47
N ASN A 214 -10.09 -9.23 -33.07
CA ASN A 214 -9.76 -10.32 -33.98
C ASN A 214 -10.48 -11.60 -33.58
N ASP A 215 -10.91 -12.33 -34.60
CA ASP A 215 -11.50 -13.65 -34.49
C ASP A 215 -12.71 -13.66 -33.55
N LEU A 216 -13.59 -12.64 -33.62
CA LEU A 216 -14.90 -12.74 -32.97
C LEU A 216 -15.66 -13.86 -33.65
N HIS A 217 -15.70 -15.02 -33.02
CA HIS A 217 -16.26 -16.24 -33.57
C HIS A 217 -17.40 -16.73 -32.68
N VAL A 218 -18.57 -16.90 -33.29
CA VAL A 218 -19.72 -17.56 -32.67
C VAL A 218 -19.90 -18.89 -33.39
N ASP A 219 -19.84 -19.98 -32.63
CA ASP A 219 -20.14 -21.33 -33.08
C ASP A 219 -21.49 -21.74 -32.47
N GLY A 220 -22.56 -21.66 -33.26
CA GLY A 220 -23.90 -22.01 -32.80
C GLY A 220 -24.09 -23.50 -32.56
N ILE A 221 -23.30 -24.38 -33.21
CA ILE A 221 -23.40 -25.83 -33.02
C ILE A 221 -22.81 -26.23 -31.67
N ASN A 222 -21.61 -25.74 -31.37
CA ASN A 222 -20.96 -26.00 -30.08
C ASN A 222 -21.42 -25.03 -28.98
N GLN A 223 -22.25 -24.04 -29.34
CA GLN A 223 -22.77 -22.99 -28.47
C GLN A 223 -21.66 -22.20 -27.77
N GLN A 224 -20.63 -21.82 -28.53
CA GLN A 224 -19.46 -21.13 -28.01
C GLN A 224 -19.28 -19.77 -28.68
N ILE A 225 -18.83 -18.80 -27.89
CA ILE A 225 -18.41 -17.49 -28.38
C ILE A 225 -16.95 -17.32 -27.97
N HIS A 226 -16.08 -16.96 -28.89
CA HIS A 226 -14.66 -16.69 -28.65
C HIS A 226 -14.29 -15.34 -29.24
N LEU A 227 -13.42 -14.61 -28.53
CA LEU A 227 -12.96 -13.29 -28.90
C LEU A 227 -11.55 -13.05 -28.38
N THR A 228 -10.72 -12.38 -29.19
CA THR A 228 -9.51 -11.72 -28.73
C THR A 228 -9.55 -10.25 -29.09
N SER A 229 -9.00 -9.39 -28.24
CA SER A 229 -8.91 -7.98 -28.56
C SER A 229 -7.68 -7.32 -27.96
N GLN A 230 -7.26 -6.24 -28.59
CA GLN A 230 -6.18 -5.41 -28.11
C GLN A 230 -6.58 -3.95 -28.26
N LEU A 231 -6.50 -3.23 -27.15
CA LEU A 231 -6.79 -1.82 -27.04
C LEU A 231 -5.48 -1.11 -26.68
N ASN A 232 -5.12 -0.09 -27.45
CA ASN A 232 -3.91 0.70 -27.23
C ASN A 232 -4.27 2.16 -27.00
N GLN A 233 -3.70 2.71 -25.92
CA GLN A 233 -3.82 4.09 -25.46
C GLN A 233 -5.29 4.52 -25.32
N LEU A 234 -5.82 4.33 -24.11
CA LEU A 234 -7.10 4.83 -23.65
C LEU A 234 -6.86 6.04 -22.75
N HIS A 235 -7.49 7.16 -23.06
CA HIS A 235 -7.36 8.38 -22.28
C HIS A 235 -8.74 8.99 -22.03
N LEU A 236 -8.99 9.39 -20.79
CA LEU A 236 -10.17 10.14 -20.40
C LEU A 236 -9.72 11.38 -19.62
N GLU A 237 -10.11 12.56 -20.11
CA GLU A 237 -9.79 13.85 -19.49
C GLU A 237 -10.97 14.80 -19.44
N GLU A 238 -10.91 15.76 -18.50
CA GLU A 238 -11.85 16.87 -18.37
C GLU A 238 -11.16 18.15 -18.87
N ALA A 239 -11.74 18.83 -19.85
CA ALA A 239 -11.09 19.96 -20.52
C ALA A 239 -10.91 21.22 -19.64
N THR A 240 -11.57 21.31 -18.49
CA THR A 240 -11.56 22.49 -17.60
C THR A 240 -10.29 22.65 -16.75
N GLY A 241 -9.22 21.94 -17.12
CA GLY A 241 -7.89 22.08 -16.53
C GLY A 241 -7.75 21.27 -15.25
N TYR A 242 -7.37 20.01 -15.38
CA TYR A 242 -6.21 19.37 -14.74
C TYR A 242 -6.32 17.83 -14.85
N LYS A 243 -5.47 17.25 -15.72
CA LYS A 243 -4.97 15.84 -15.77
C LYS A 243 -5.97 14.72 -16.13
N PRO A 244 -5.48 13.59 -16.71
CA PRO A 244 -6.32 12.42 -17.00
C PRO A 244 -7.04 11.96 -15.74
N LEU A 245 -8.35 11.78 -15.85
CA LEU A 245 -9.15 11.05 -14.87
C LEU A 245 -8.77 9.57 -14.89
N LEU A 246 -8.46 9.07 -16.09
CA LEU A 246 -8.04 7.72 -16.35
C LEU A 246 -7.12 7.72 -17.57
N ASN A 247 -5.96 7.10 -17.44
CA ASN A 247 -5.09 6.80 -18.56
C ASN A 247 -4.69 5.32 -18.49
N ILE A 248 -4.75 4.63 -19.62
CA ILE A 248 -4.35 3.23 -19.75
C ILE A 248 -3.51 3.09 -21.02
N ASN A 249 -2.27 2.61 -20.88
CA ASN A 249 -1.37 2.44 -22.02
C ASN A 249 -1.84 1.31 -22.95
N GLU A 250 -2.20 0.16 -22.39
CA GLU A 250 -2.65 -1.00 -23.15
C GLU A 250 -3.61 -1.88 -22.34
N ILE A 251 -4.63 -2.41 -23.00
CA ILE A 251 -5.44 -3.54 -22.51
C ILE A 251 -5.40 -4.62 -23.58
N LYS A 252 -4.84 -5.76 -23.24
CA LYS A 252 -4.82 -6.93 -24.10
C LYS A 252 -5.74 -8.00 -23.55
N LEU A 253 -6.83 -8.27 -24.25
CA LEU A 253 -7.72 -9.39 -23.98
C LEU A 253 -7.21 -10.61 -24.77
N ASN A 254 -6.36 -11.40 -24.10
CA ASN A 254 -5.76 -12.60 -24.68
C ASN A 254 -6.82 -13.66 -24.98
N GLN A 255 -7.88 -13.72 -24.18
CA GLN A 255 -9.00 -14.61 -24.37
C GLN A 255 -10.25 -14.07 -23.70
N LEU A 256 -11.37 -14.11 -24.41
CA LEU A 256 -12.72 -14.08 -23.85
C LEU A 256 -13.52 -15.19 -24.52
N ALA A 257 -14.01 -16.12 -23.74
CA ALA A 257 -14.79 -17.26 -24.22
C ALA A 257 -16.05 -17.43 -23.38
N TYR A 258 -17.20 -17.63 -24.02
CA TYR A 258 -18.44 -17.99 -23.34
C TYR A 258 -18.96 -19.31 -23.91
N ASP A 259 -19.11 -20.30 -23.04
CA ASP A 259 -19.74 -21.59 -23.33
C ASP A 259 -21.19 -21.53 -22.83
N ILE A 260 -22.13 -21.37 -23.76
CA ILE A 260 -23.56 -21.22 -23.45
C ILE A 260 -24.10 -22.52 -22.82
N GLY A 261 -23.63 -23.67 -23.30
CA GLY A 261 -24.06 -24.99 -22.81
C GLY A 261 -23.67 -25.23 -21.35
N LYS A 262 -22.51 -24.71 -20.94
CA LYS A 262 -22.04 -24.75 -19.54
C LYS A 262 -22.41 -23.50 -18.72
N GLN A 263 -22.91 -22.45 -19.36
CA GLN A 263 -23.10 -21.12 -18.75
C GLN A 263 -21.82 -20.58 -18.10
N GLN A 264 -20.69 -20.74 -18.80
CA GLN A 264 -19.37 -20.47 -18.28
C GLN A 264 -18.64 -19.43 -19.12
N LEU A 265 -18.20 -18.34 -18.48
CA LEU A 265 -17.33 -17.33 -19.08
C LEU A 265 -15.88 -17.59 -18.66
N THR A 266 -14.95 -17.53 -19.60
CA THR A 266 -13.50 -17.56 -19.34
C THR A 266 -12.86 -16.31 -19.90
N LEU A 267 -12.01 -15.65 -19.12
CA LEU A 267 -11.30 -14.44 -19.51
C LEU A 267 -9.83 -14.53 -19.09
N ALA A 268 -8.94 -14.09 -19.97
CA ALA A 268 -7.54 -13.83 -19.68
C ALA A 268 -7.16 -12.46 -20.27
N SER A 269 -6.58 -11.59 -19.45
CA SER A 269 -6.24 -10.24 -19.86
C SER A 269 -5.00 -9.69 -19.19
N VAL A 270 -4.40 -8.71 -19.84
CA VAL A 270 -3.28 -7.91 -19.32
C VAL A 270 -3.64 -6.44 -19.49
N ILE A 271 -3.47 -5.66 -18.43
CA ILE A 271 -3.68 -4.20 -18.41
C ILE A 271 -2.35 -3.57 -18.03
N GLN A 272 -1.81 -2.66 -18.85
CA GLN A 272 -0.53 -2.01 -18.62
C GLN A 272 -0.69 -0.49 -18.49
N GLY A 273 0.06 0.09 -17.55
CA GLY A 273 0.16 1.52 -17.32
C GLY A 273 -1.18 2.16 -16.99
N LEU A 274 -1.86 1.63 -15.97
CA LEU A 274 -3.09 2.21 -15.43
C LEU A 274 -2.73 3.37 -14.51
N GLU A 275 -3.21 4.56 -14.85
CA GLU A 275 -3.03 5.78 -14.09
C GLU A 275 -4.39 6.40 -13.79
N ILE A 276 -4.63 6.67 -12.51
CA ILE A 276 -5.84 7.35 -12.03
C ILE A 276 -5.42 8.58 -11.24
N GLY A 277 -6.06 9.72 -11.53
CA GLY A 277 -5.85 10.99 -10.85
C GLY A 277 -7.14 11.51 -10.22
N GLU A 278 -7.04 12.10 -9.04
CA GLU A 278 -8.16 12.77 -8.37
C GLU A 278 -8.20 14.28 -8.70
N LYS A 279 -9.42 14.86 -8.70
CA LYS A 279 -9.66 16.27 -9.02
C LYS A 279 -9.10 17.23 -7.94
N ALA A 280 -8.89 18.48 -8.36
CA ALA A 280 -8.32 19.63 -7.65
C ALA A 280 -8.60 19.73 -6.13
N SER A 281 -7.60 19.30 -5.35
CA SER A 281 -7.31 19.71 -3.96
C SER A 281 -5.80 19.95 -3.86
N GLU A 282 -5.31 20.71 -2.87
CA GLU A 282 -3.86 20.88 -2.65
C GLU A 282 -3.13 19.54 -2.41
N LYS A 283 -3.85 18.48 -1.99
CA LYS A 283 -3.33 17.14 -1.68
C LYS A 283 -3.72 16.07 -2.72
N GLN A 284 -3.65 16.40 -4.01
CA GLN A 284 -3.96 15.45 -5.10
C GLN A 284 -3.19 14.14 -4.97
N ARG A 285 -3.90 13.00 -4.97
CA ARG A 285 -3.29 11.68 -5.01
C ARG A 285 -3.29 11.11 -6.42
N HIS A 286 -2.21 10.43 -6.75
CA HIS A 286 -2.03 9.74 -8.01
C HIS A 286 -1.84 8.25 -7.71
N LEU A 287 -2.71 7.43 -8.28
CA LEU A 287 -2.55 5.99 -8.29
C LEU A 287 -1.95 5.60 -9.64
N ALA A 288 -0.78 4.97 -9.59
CA ALA A 288 -0.13 4.39 -10.74
C ALA A 288 0.04 2.89 -10.52
N LEU A 289 -0.32 2.12 -11.53
CA LEU A 289 -0.17 0.69 -11.56
C LEU A 289 0.50 0.28 -12.88
N ASP A 290 1.60 -0.46 -12.78
CA ASP A 290 2.44 -0.80 -13.93
C ASP A 290 1.78 -1.88 -14.81
N GLU A 291 1.37 -3.00 -14.20
CA GLU A 291 0.69 -4.10 -14.90
C GLU A 291 -0.25 -4.89 -13.97
N ILE A 292 -1.48 -5.16 -14.44
CA ILE A 292 -2.38 -6.21 -13.91
C ILE A 292 -2.42 -7.32 -14.94
N THR A 293 -2.11 -8.53 -14.52
CA THR A 293 -2.29 -9.73 -15.33
C THR A 293 -3.33 -10.63 -14.68
N ILE A 294 -4.46 -10.81 -15.38
CA ILE A 294 -5.47 -11.82 -15.09
C ILE A 294 -5.11 -13.04 -15.95
N GLU A 295 -4.38 -13.98 -15.37
CA GLU A 295 -3.98 -15.21 -16.06
C GLU A 295 -5.21 -16.03 -16.46
N GLN A 296 -6.18 -16.09 -15.54
CA GLN A 296 -7.42 -16.81 -15.75
C GLN A 296 -8.51 -16.31 -14.81
N LEU A 297 -9.64 -15.95 -15.38
CA LEU A 297 -10.90 -15.70 -14.70
C LEU A 297 -11.95 -16.65 -15.28
N ILE A 298 -12.62 -17.41 -14.43
CA ILE A 298 -13.73 -18.28 -14.81
C ILE A 298 -14.95 -17.87 -13.99
N LEU A 299 -16.00 -17.40 -14.68
CA LEU A 299 -17.32 -17.23 -14.09
C LEU A 299 -18.18 -18.43 -14.51
N ASP A 300 -18.49 -19.30 -13.55
CA ASP A 300 -19.39 -20.43 -13.72
C ASP A 300 -20.74 -20.06 -13.11
N ASN A 301 -21.67 -19.61 -13.95
CA ASN A 301 -22.97 -19.18 -13.49
C ASN A 301 -23.85 -20.36 -13.03
N ALA A 302 -23.64 -21.55 -13.60
CA ALA A 302 -24.39 -22.75 -13.23
C ALA A 302 -24.08 -23.19 -11.79
N ASN A 303 -22.81 -23.12 -11.39
CA ASN A 303 -22.36 -23.44 -10.03
C ASN A 303 -22.24 -22.21 -9.12
N GLN A 304 -22.58 -21.02 -9.61
CA GLN A 304 -22.50 -19.76 -8.88
C GLN A 304 -21.11 -19.44 -8.31
N ASN A 305 -20.07 -19.75 -9.10
CA ASN A 305 -18.69 -19.64 -8.67
C ASN A 305 -17.86 -18.77 -9.62
N LEU A 306 -16.97 -17.95 -9.06
CA LEU A 306 -15.98 -17.14 -9.77
C LEU A 306 -14.61 -17.60 -9.29
N SER A 307 -13.80 -18.14 -10.19
CA SER A 307 -12.39 -18.45 -9.92
C SER A 307 -11.51 -17.43 -10.61
N ILE A 308 -10.54 -16.86 -9.90
CA ILE A 308 -9.60 -15.89 -10.43
C ILE A 308 -8.16 -16.23 -10.02
N THR A 309 -7.25 -16.15 -10.98
CA THR A 309 -5.81 -16.15 -10.77
C THR A 309 -5.26 -14.85 -11.34
N THR A 310 -4.69 -14.02 -10.48
CA THR A 310 -4.25 -12.68 -10.85
C THR A 310 -2.94 -12.31 -10.18
N GLN A 311 -2.17 -11.47 -10.87
CA GLN A 311 -0.96 -10.84 -10.36
C GLN A 311 -0.94 -9.34 -10.71
N LEU A 312 -0.37 -8.54 -9.83
CA LEU A 312 -0.11 -7.12 -10.05
C LEU A 312 1.39 -6.89 -9.85
N GLU A 313 2.09 -6.29 -10.81
CA GLU A 313 3.56 -6.15 -10.72
C GLU A 313 4.00 -4.96 -9.87
N LYS A 314 3.25 -3.85 -9.86
CA LYS A 314 3.61 -2.70 -9.04
C LYS A 314 2.42 -1.79 -8.85
N LEU A 315 2.23 -1.31 -7.62
CA LEU A 315 1.30 -0.25 -7.30
C LEU A 315 2.02 0.82 -6.52
N ASN A 316 1.79 2.07 -6.90
CA ASN A 316 2.29 3.24 -6.20
C ASN A 316 1.14 4.23 -6.03
N ILE A 317 0.86 4.61 -4.79
CA ILE A 317 -0.06 5.69 -4.45
C ILE A 317 0.79 6.81 -3.86
N GLU A 318 0.88 7.92 -4.57
CA GLU A 318 1.68 9.08 -4.19
C GLU A 318 0.85 10.36 -4.10
N GLU A 319 1.24 11.24 -3.18
CA GLU A 319 0.73 12.61 -3.13
C GLU A 319 1.51 13.44 -4.16
N LYS A 320 0.82 13.95 -5.18
CA LYS A 320 1.44 14.57 -6.35
C LYS A 320 2.14 15.89 -6.05
N ALA A 321 1.65 16.64 -5.05
CA ALA A 321 2.21 17.94 -4.69
C ALA A 321 3.59 17.81 -4.01
N THR A 322 3.77 16.77 -3.20
CA THR A 322 4.96 16.55 -2.37
C THR A 322 5.87 15.43 -2.92
N GLY A 323 5.32 14.54 -3.73
CA GLY A 323 5.93 13.27 -4.14
C GLY A 323 5.92 12.19 -3.06
N ASN A 324 5.26 12.43 -1.91
CA ASN A 324 5.24 11.49 -0.80
C ASN A 324 4.53 10.19 -1.20
N THR A 325 5.11 9.04 -0.87
CA THR A 325 4.46 7.74 -1.07
C THR A 325 3.53 7.45 0.10
N VAL A 326 2.24 7.31 -0.17
CA VAL A 326 1.25 6.85 0.82
C VAL A 326 1.39 5.35 1.01
N LEU A 327 1.38 4.61 -0.10
CA LEU A 327 1.44 3.15 -0.13
C LEU A 327 2.06 2.69 -1.43
N ALA A 328 2.97 1.72 -1.37
CA ALA A 328 3.52 1.08 -2.56
C ALA A 328 3.82 -0.40 -2.32
N PHE A 329 3.81 -1.19 -3.39
CA PHE A 329 4.32 -2.57 -3.41
C PHE A 329 4.85 -2.93 -4.80
N ALA A 330 5.76 -3.91 -4.87
CA ALA A 330 6.40 -4.39 -6.10
C ALA A 330 5.87 -5.76 -6.58
N GLY A 331 4.78 -6.23 -6.00
CA GLY A 331 4.11 -7.43 -6.45
C GLY A 331 2.96 -7.80 -5.53
N LEU A 332 1.80 -8.13 -6.11
CA LEU A 332 0.70 -8.82 -5.41
C LEU A 332 0.34 -10.05 -6.24
N LYS A 333 0.44 -11.24 -5.65
CA LYS A 333 0.01 -12.50 -6.26
C LYS A 333 -1.18 -13.04 -5.50
N LEU A 334 -2.24 -13.36 -6.25
CA LEU A 334 -3.46 -13.98 -5.74
C LEU A 334 -3.72 -15.25 -6.55
N PRO A 335 -2.94 -16.32 -6.34
CA PRO A 335 -3.20 -17.60 -6.96
C PRO A 335 -4.52 -18.19 -6.47
N GLN A 336 -5.30 -18.74 -7.39
CA GLN A 336 -6.41 -19.65 -7.05
C GLN A 336 -7.41 -19.06 -6.04
N SER A 337 -7.87 -17.83 -6.27
CA SER A 337 -8.94 -17.22 -5.47
C SER A 337 -10.31 -17.64 -6.02
N GLN A 338 -11.26 -17.90 -5.14
CA GLN A 338 -12.62 -18.31 -5.51
C GLN A 338 -13.66 -17.53 -4.72
N VAL A 339 -14.78 -17.20 -5.37
CA VAL A 339 -15.95 -16.56 -4.78
C VAL A 339 -17.17 -17.35 -5.20
N ASN A 340 -17.86 -17.93 -4.22
CA ASN A 340 -19.16 -18.56 -4.40
C ASN A 340 -20.24 -17.63 -3.82
N TRP A 341 -21.06 -17.04 -4.68
CA TRP A 341 -22.09 -16.09 -4.25
C TRP A 341 -23.38 -16.75 -3.75
N LYS A 342 -23.56 -18.06 -3.96
CA LYS A 342 -24.67 -18.83 -3.36
C LYS A 342 -24.55 -18.91 -1.85
N ASP A 343 -23.34 -19.23 -1.41
CA ASP A 343 -22.99 -19.47 -0.01
C ASP A 343 -22.31 -18.25 0.63
N THR A 344 -22.28 -17.11 -0.10
CA THR A 344 -21.54 -15.88 0.25
C THR A 344 -20.12 -16.18 0.76
N ALA A 345 -19.48 -17.15 0.10
CA ALA A 345 -18.20 -17.69 0.48
C ALA A 345 -17.07 -17.14 -0.40
N VAL A 346 -15.98 -16.70 0.21
CA VAL A 346 -14.75 -16.33 -0.48
C VAL A 346 -13.64 -17.23 0.05
N SER A 347 -12.80 -17.77 -0.83
CA SER A 347 -11.62 -18.52 -0.42
C SER A 347 -10.40 -18.10 -1.23
N ILE A 348 -9.30 -17.80 -0.54
CA ILE A 348 -8.00 -17.47 -1.14
C ILE A 348 -6.98 -18.44 -0.56
N ASP A 349 -6.35 -19.23 -1.42
CA ASP A 349 -5.37 -20.22 -0.97
C ASP A 349 -4.13 -19.56 -0.37
N THR A 350 -3.52 -18.66 -1.15
CA THR A 350 -2.47 -17.76 -0.67
C THR A 350 -2.64 -16.38 -1.29
N ALA A 351 -2.27 -15.34 -0.55
CA ALA A 351 -2.06 -13.99 -1.08
C ALA A 351 -0.68 -13.51 -0.67
N GLU A 352 0.14 -13.14 -1.64
CA GLU A 352 1.54 -12.74 -1.40
C GLU A 352 1.77 -11.32 -1.90
N LEU A 353 2.30 -10.47 -1.03
CA LEU A 353 2.63 -9.07 -1.30
C LEU A 353 4.15 -8.87 -1.10
N THR A 354 4.83 -8.30 -2.09
CA THR A 354 6.29 -8.12 -2.08
C THR A 354 6.69 -6.65 -2.04
N ASP A 355 7.72 -6.34 -1.27
CA ASP A 355 8.27 -4.99 -1.07
C ASP A 355 7.21 -3.93 -0.73
N PHE A 356 6.31 -4.28 0.19
CA PHE A 356 5.29 -3.35 0.69
C PHE A 356 5.95 -2.21 1.46
N GLN A 357 5.51 -0.99 1.19
CA GLN A 357 5.92 0.22 1.88
C GLN A 357 4.69 1.06 2.23
N PHE A 358 4.67 1.57 3.45
CA PHE A 358 3.63 2.46 3.92
C PHE A 358 4.27 3.74 4.45
N SER A 359 3.75 4.88 3.99
CA SER A 359 4.08 6.22 4.44
C SER A 359 5.58 6.55 4.35
N LYS A 360 6.01 7.05 3.20
CA LYS A 360 7.38 7.50 2.94
C LYS A 360 7.36 8.94 2.45
N LEU A 361 7.99 9.83 3.23
CA LEU A 361 8.16 11.23 2.84
C LEU A 361 9.33 11.40 1.87
N VAL A 362 9.20 12.29 0.90
CA VAL A 362 10.32 12.70 0.04
C VAL A 362 11.29 13.52 0.88
N GLU A 363 12.58 13.24 0.71
CA GLU A 363 13.64 13.84 1.51
C GLU A 363 13.76 15.36 1.21
N GLY A 364 13.32 16.20 2.15
CA GLY A 364 13.50 17.66 2.12
C GLY A 364 14.80 18.13 2.80
N GLU A 365 15.12 19.42 2.71
CA GLU A 365 16.36 20.04 3.24
C GLU A 365 16.60 19.81 4.74
N THR A 366 15.57 19.43 5.50
CA THR A 366 15.72 18.97 6.88
C THR A 366 16.04 17.47 6.87
N LYS A 367 17.29 17.11 7.21
CA LYS A 367 17.92 15.76 7.22
C LYS A 367 17.25 14.71 8.13
N THR A 368 15.94 14.57 8.06
CA THR A 368 15.19 13.64 8.88
C THR A 368 14.11 12.94 8.06
N SER A 369 14.53 11.80 7.51
CA SER A 369 13.77 10.60 7.14
C SER A 369 13.12 10.52 5.75
N GLY A 370 13.88 9.99 4.79
CA GLY A 370 13.34 9.22 3.67
C GLY A 370 12.94 7.76 4.02
N SER A 371 13.00 7.37 5.29
CA SER A 371 12.60 6.01 5.72
C SER A 371 11.07 5.88 5.82
N PRO A 372 10.47 4.83 5.24
CA PRO A 372 9.04 4.57 5.38
C PRO A 372 8.67 4.23 6.84
N LEU A 373 7.44 4.52 7.25
CA LEU A 373 6.92 4.13 8.56
C LEU A 373 6.94 2.60 8.73
N ALA A 374 6.55 1.88 7.69
CA ALA A 374 6.65 0.43 7.62
C ALA A 374 7.11 -0.02 6.23
N LYS A 375 8.01 -0.99 6.22
CA LYS A 375 8.43 -1.71 5.01
C LYS A 375 8.46 -3.21 5.33
N ILE A 376 7.86 -4.01 4.45
CA ILE A 376 7.79 -5.46 4.58
C ILE A 376 8.31 -6.06 3.29
N LYS A 377 9.31 -6.93 3.37
CA LYS A 377 9.88 -7.57 2.18
C LYS A 377 8.88 -8.55 1.56
N ASN A 378 8.31 -9.45 2.36
CA ASN A 378 7.23 -10.33 1.92
C ASN A 378 6.15 -10.41 3.00
N LEU A 379 4.90 -10.22 2.60
CA LEU A 379 3.71 -10.42 3.43
C LEU A 379 2.87 -11.51 2.77
N ALA A 380 2.59 -12.60 3.48
CA ALA A 380 1.75 -13.69 2.99
C ALA A 380 0.55 -13.92 3.90
N LEU A 381 -0.61 -14.15 3.29
CA LEU A 381 -1.83 -14.63 3.92
C LEU A 381 -2.07 -16.05 3.42
N GLU A 382 -2.27 -17.00 4.33
CA GLU A 382 -2.48 -18.43 4.00
C GLU A 382 -3.91 -18.86 4.37
N LYS A 383 -4.58 -19.56 3.44
CA LYS A 383 -5.92 -20.15 3.58
C LYS A 383 -6.96 -19.17 4.12
N VAL A 384 -7.14 -18.03 3.46
CA VAL A 384 -8.17 -17.07 3.85
C VAL A 384 -9.53 -17.58 3.38
N GLN A 385 -10.51 -17.62 4.29
CA GLN A 385 -11.89 -17.98 3.98
C GLN A 385 -12.83 -16.96 4.62
N LEU A 386 -13.80 -16.46 3.88
CA LEU A 386 -14.92 -15.68 4.40
C LEU A 386 -16.17 -16.51 4.15
N GLN A 387 -16.89 -16.90 5.20
CA GLN A 387 -18.17 -17.61 5.07
C GLN A 387 -19.09 -17.19 6.22
N GLU A 388 -20.37 -16.92 5.93
CA GLU A 388 -21.36 -16.51 6.95
C GLU A 388 -20.84 -15.36 7.85
N ASN A 389 -20.21 -14.35 7.23
CA ASN A 389 -19.64 -13.19 7.91
C ASN A 389 -18.55 -13.55 8.96
N HIS A 390 -17.85 -14.67 8.74
CA HIS A 390 -16.67 -15.10 9.48
C HIS A 390 -15.44 -15.13 8.58
N LEU A 391 -14.41 -14.38 8.91
CA LEU A 391 -13.13 -14.45 8.23
C LEU A 391 -12.17 -15.37 8.99
N THR A 392 -11.74 -16.48 8.40
CA THR A 392 -10.67 -17.32 8.94
C THR A 392 -9.41 -17.20 8.09
N ALA A 393 -8.24 -17.23 8.73
CA ALA A 393 -6.95 -17.37 8.05
C ALA A 393 -6.04 -18.31 8.84
N ASP A 394 -5.31 -19.19 8.15
CA ASP A 394 -4.38 -20.10 8.79
C ASP A 394 -3.13 -19.37 9.27
N ALA A 395 -2.58 -18.48 8.45
CA ALA A 395 -1.40 -17.70 8.83
C ALA A 395 -1.36 -16.31 8.20
N ILE A 396 -0.79 -15.36 8.94
CA ILE A 396 -0.24 -14.10 8.45
C ILE A 396 1.27 -14.14 8.68
N VAL A 397 2.04 -14.17 7.60
CA VAL A 397 3.51 -14.26 7.65
C VAL A 397 4.11 -12.95 7.19
N ILE A 398 4.87 -12.31 8.08
CA ILE A 398 5.57 -11.06 7.81
C ILE A 398 7.08 -11.38 7.79
N ASP A 399 7.69 -11.37 6.60
CA ASP A 399 9.13 -11.57 6.45
C ASP A 399 9.86 -10.23 6.34
N SER A 400 10.84 -10.04 7.24
CA SER A 400 11.73 -8.88 7.26
C SER A 400 10.98 -7.55 7.36
N LEU A 401 10.33 -7.33 8.51
CA LEU A 401 9.64 -6.10 8.88
C LEU A 401 10.65 -5.01 9.29
N GLU A 402 10.70 -3.90 8.57
CA GLU A 402 11.43 -2.69 8.95
C GLU A 402 10.42 -1.62 9.35
N ASN A 403 10.45 -1.15 10.60
CA ASN A 403 9.56 -0.10 11.11
C ASN A 403 10.38 1.07 11.64
N ALA A 404 10.03 2.30 11.26
CA ALA A 404 10.70 3.50 11.72
C ALA A 404 9.68 4.44 12.37
N LEU A 405 9.74 4.57 13.70
CA LEU A 405 8.90 5.47 14.48
C LEU A 405 9.68 6.73 14.82
N PHE A 406 9.42 7.81 14.10
CA PHE A 406 10.07 9.09 14.34
C PHE A 406 9.11 10.06 14.99
N ILE A 407 9.32 10.35 16.26
CA ILE A 407 8.46 11.21 17.07
C ILE A 407 9.06 12.62 17.07
N ASN A 408 8.30 13.62 16.61
CA ASN A 408 8.72 15.02 16.60
C ASN A 408 8.56 15.69 17.98
N GLN A 409 8.90 16.98 18.08
CA GLN A 409 8.80 17.74 19.33
C GLN A 409 7.35 17.89 19.84
N GLN A 410 6.37 17.80 18.94
CA GLN A 410 4.94 17.83 19.21
C GLN A 410 4.37 16.44 19.55
N LYS A 411 5.22 15.41 19.66
CA LYS A 411 4.85 14.01 19.93
C LYS A 411 4.00 13.36 18.82
N GLN A 412 4.15 13.83 17.59
CA GLN A 412 3.50 13.25 16.40
C GLN A 412 4.53 12.43 15.59
N LEU A 413 4.03 11.47 14.79
CA LEU A 413 4.85 10.71 13.86
C LEU A 413 5.30 11.62 12.69
N ALA A 414 6.59 11.95 12.67
CA ALA A 414 7.23 12.84 11.71
C ALA A 414 7.33 12.27 10.30
N ASN A 415 7.28 10.94 10.16
CA ASN A 415 7.32 10.22 8.88
C ASN A 415 5.95 9.61 8.51
N LEU A 416 4.85 10.10 9.09
CA LEU A 416 3.50 9.75 8.69
C LEU A 416 3.01 10.73 7.62
N VAL A 417 2.63 10.22 6.44
CA VAL A 417 1.93 10.99 5.40
C VAL A 417 0.53 11.30 5.90
N ASP A 418 0.10 12.55 5.76
CA ASP A 418 -1.26 12.95 6.14
C ASP A 418 -2.30 12.24 5.25
N LEU A 419 -3.12 11.40 5.88
CA LEU A 419 -4.16 10.63 5.20
C LEU A 419 -5.50 11.37 5.12
N SER A 420 -5.61 12.54 5.74
CA SER A 420 -6.85 13.32 5.78
C SER A 420 -7.30 13.71 4.38
N PHE A 421 -8.58 13.49 4.09
CA PHE A 421 -9.24 14.02 2.90
C PHE A 421 -9.81 15.39 3.28
N ASP A 422 -9.34 16.46 2.62
CA ASP A 422 -9.97 17.77 2.80
C ASP A 422 -11.42 17.64 2.35
N SER A 423 -12.34 17.65 3.31
CA SER A 423 -13.76 17.76 3.00
C SER A 423 -13.95 19.08 2.26
N PRO A 424 -14.71 19.12 1.16
CA PRO A 424 -14.98 20.37 0.46
C PRO A 424 -15.52 21.37 1.47
N THR A 425 -14.80 22.49 1.62
CA THR A 425 -15.08 23.58 2.54
C THR A 425 -16.49 24.11 2.29
N GLY A 426 -17.43 23.61 3.08
CA GLY A 426 -18.78 24.12 3.24
C GLY A 426 -19.03 24.26 4.72
N GLU A 427 -18.93 25.51 5.19
CA GLU A 427 -19.39 26.02 6.48
C GLU A 427 -19.22 25.11 7.70
N GLU A 428 -18.23 25.48 8.50
CA GLU A 428 -18.11 25.18 9.93
C GLU A 428 -19.45 25.44 10.63
N LYS A 429 -20.29 24.41 10.74
CA LYS A 429 -21.40 24.40 11.68
C LYS A 429 -20.83 24.01 13.04
N GLU A 430 -20.91 24.96 13.97
CA GLU A 430 -20.78 24.71 15.40
C GLU A 430 -21.56 23.44 15.81
N PRO A 431 -21.07 22.67 16.78
CA PRO A 431 -21.81 21.55 17.32
C PRO A 431 -23.07 22.09 18.02
N SER A 432 -24.22 21.97 17.35
CA SER A 432 -25.50 22.21 17.98
C SER A 432 -25.77 21.06 18.95
N GLU A 433 -25.65 21.34 20.24
CA GLU A 433 -26.33 20.58 21.29
C GLU A 433 -27.82 20.54 20.95
N THR A 434 -28.33 19.38 20.54
CA THR A 434 -29.76 19.12 20.56
C THR A 434 -29.99 17.67 20.98
N SER A 435 -30.36 17.55 22.26
CA SER A 435 -31.34 16.65 22.83
C SER A 435 -31.44 15.24 22.25
N GLU A 436 -30.99 14.29 23.05
CA GLU A 436 -31.48 12.91 23.09
C GLU A 436 -33.01 12.89 22.90
N THR A 437 -33.45 12.48 21.72
CA THR A 437 -34.78 11.92 21.52
C THR A 437 -34.56 10.48 21.09
N THR A 438 -34.71 9.59 22.06
CA THR A 438 -34.86 8.16 21.86
C THR A 438 -36.04 7.91 20.93
N THR A 439 -35.72 7.66 19.67
CA THR A 439 -36.63 7.01 18.74
C THR A 439 -36.09 5.61 18.56
N ASP A 440 -36.76 4.68 19.21
CA ASP A 440 -36.56 3.23 19.12
C ASP A 440 -36.97 2.81 17.71
N SER A 441 -36.05 2.99 16.75
CA SER A 441 -36.13 2.31 15.46
C SER A 441 -35.25 1.08 15.57
N ASP A 442 -35.89 -0.10 15.58
CA ASP A 442 -35.28 -1.38 15.27
C ASP A 442 -34.63 -1.29 13.87
N GLU A 443 -33.42 -0.71 13.81
CA GLU A 443 -32.48 -1.01 12.74
C GLU A 443 -32.09 -2.47 12.95
N GLU A 444 -32.48 -3.33 12.00
CA GLU A 444 -31.91 -4.67 11.88
C GLU A 444 -30.39 -4.53 11.90
N LYS A 445 -29.78 -4.78 13.07
CA LYS A 445 -28.34 -4.83 13.23
C LYS A 445 -27.83 -5.89 12.28
N THR A 446 -27.29 -5.47 11.14
CA THR A 446 -26.48 -6.34 10.29
C THR A 446 -25.48 -7.06 11.19
N PRO A 447 -25.43 -8.41 11.17
CA PRO A 447 -24.56 -9.15 12.08
C PRO A 447 -23.13 -8.65 11.91
N ALA A 448 -22.42 -8.44 13.02
CA ALA A 448 -21.04 -7.97 12.98
C ALA A 448 -20.12 -9.04 12.36
N THR A 449 -19.21 -8.63 11.48
CA THR A 449 -18.21 -9.55 10.92
C THR A 449 -17.25 -10.00 12.02
N THR A 450 -17.09 -11.32 12.14
CA THR A 450 -16.16 -11.93 13.10
C THR A 450 -14.97 -12.54 12.36
N PHE A 451 -13.88 -12.84 13.07
CA PHE A 451 -12.67 -13.39 12.46
C PHE A 451 -11.90 -14.33 13.39
N HIS A 452 -11.14 -15.27 12.81
CA HIS A 452 -10.18 -16.14 13.49
C HIS A 452 -8.89 -16.27 12.67
N ILE A 453 -7.79 -15.77 13.22
CA ILE A 453 -6.45 -15.93 12.64
C ILE A 453 -5.70 -16.93 13.51
N LYS A 454 -5.34 -18.10 12.96
CA LYS A 454 -4.67 -19.17 13.72
C LYS A 454 -3.23 -18.82 14.08
N GLU A 455 -2.51 -18.15 13.19
CA GLU A 455 -1.14 -17.71 13.44
C GLU A 455 -0.84 -16.35 12.79
N ILE A 456 -0.15 -15.47 13.51
CA ILE A 456 0.54 -14.30 12.98
C ILE A 456 2.00 -14.45 13.37
N ARG A 457 2.92 -14.44 12.42
CA ARG A 457 4.36 -14.60 12.71
C ARG A 457 5.23 -13.61 11.95
N ILE A 458 6.26 -13.11 12.63
CA ILE A 458 7.33 -12.31 12.04
C ILE A 458 8.56 -13.18 11.86
N THR A 459 9.16 -13.14 10.68
CA THR A 459 10.36 -13.90 10.29
C THR A 459 11.40 -12.99 9.64
N GLY A 460 12.54 -13.56 9.23
CA GLY A 460 13.62 -12.81 8.58
C GLY A 460 14.31 -11.80 9.49
N ASN A 461 14.95 -10.80 8.88
CA ASN A 461 15.66 -9.74 9.59
C ASN A 461 14.68 -8.59 9.87
N SER A 462 14.03 -8.62 11.02
CA SER A 462 12.99 -7.65 11.41
C SER A 462 13.46 -6.70 12.51
N PHE A 463 13.19 -5.40 12.34
CA PHE A 463 13.64 -4.33 13.24
C PHE A 463 12.57 -3.25 13.45
N LEU A 464 12.60 -2.65 14.63
CA LEU A 464 11.86 -1.45 15.00
C LEU A 464 12.86 -0.36 15.40
N ASP A 465 12.97 0.68 14.60
CA ASP A 465 13.75 1.88 14.88
C ASP A 465 12.85 2.93 15.54
N VAL A 466 13.28 3.44 16.68
CA VAL A 466 12.57 4.50 17.41
C VAL A 466 13.50 5.69 17.57
N GLU A 467 13.10 6.86 17.07
CA GLU A 467 13.73 8.14 17.39
C GLU A 467 12.69 9.07 18.00
N ASP A 468 12.89 9.48 19.24
CA ASP A 468 12.04 10.47 19.90
C ASP A 468 12.81 11.78 20.12
N ARG A 469 12.37 12.82 19.39
CA ARG A 469 12.93 14.17 19.42
C ARG A 469 12.19 15.10 20.38
N SER A 470 11.16 14.61 21.07
CA SER A 470 10.45 15.36 22.11
C SER A 470 11.24 15.46 23.43
N VAL A 471 12.28 14.64 23.58
CA VAL A 471 13.18 14.63 24.75
C VAL A 471 14.61 15.04 24.38
N LYS A 472 15.38 15.50 25.38
CA LYS A 472 16.79 15.91 25.22
C LYS A 472 17.68 15.18 26.23
N PRO A 473 18.82 14.60 25.79
CA PRO A 473 19.19 14.32 24.39
C PRO A 473 18.13 13.45 23.69
N ARG A 474 18.12 13.46 22.35
CA ARG A 474 17.16 12.69 21.56
C ARG A 474 17.28 11.21 21.90
N PHE A 475 16.16 10.55 22.17
CA PHE A 475 16.15 9.10 22.38
C PHE A 475 16.23 8.40 21.03
N LYS A 476 17.14 7.44 20.88
CA LYS A 476 17.32 6.64 19.67
C LYS A 476 17.58 5.20 20.06
N GLN A 477 16.75 4.27 19.60
CA GLN A 477 16.96 2.85 19.86
C GLN A 477 16.42 1.98 18.73
N GLN A 478 17.20 0.97 18.34
CA GLN A 478 16.77 -0.08 17.43
C GLN A 478 16.46 -1.35 18.22
N TYR A 479 15.35 -2.00 17.91
CA TYR A 479 14.92 -3.26 18.50
C TYR A 479 14.88 -4.32 17.41
N LYS A 480 15.69 -5.37 17.52
CA LYS A 480 15.66 -6.53 16.63
C LYS A 480 14.63 -7.54 17.13
N ILE A 481 13.67 -7.89 16.28
CA ILE A 481 12.65 -8.90 16.58
C ILE A 481 13.20 -10.27 16.12
N ASP A 482 13.59 -11.14 17.05
CA ASP A 482 14.03 -12.50 16.67
C ASP A 482 12.84 -13.44 16.46
N ARG A 483 11.76 -13.21 17.21
CA ARG A 483 10.56 -14.04 17.19
C ARG A 483 9.39 -13.20 17.66
N LEU A 484 8.32 -13.20 16.87
CA LEU A 484 7.00 -12.78 17.29
C LEU A 484 6.02 -13.76 16.68
N THR A 485 5.29 -14.48 17.53
CA THR A 485 4.19 -15.35 17.12
C THR A 485 2.98 -15.05 17.98
N ILE A 486 1.84 -14.81 17.34
CA ILE A 486 0.54 -14.67 17.98
C ILE A 486 -0.35 -15.78 17.44
N ASN A 487 -0.82 -16.69 18.29
CA ASN A 487 -1.72 -17.76 17.90
C ASN A 487 -3.14 -17.51 18.40
N ASP A 488 -4.11 -17.93 17.60
CA ASP A 488 -5.53 -17.96 17.96
C ASP A 488 -6.11 -16.59 18.32
N VAL A 489 -6.02 -15.64 17.37
CA VAL A 489 -6.73 -14.36 17.46
C VAL A 489 -8.16 -14.57 16.95
N ASN A 490 -9.11 -14.78 17.86
CA ASN A 490 -10.48 -15.13 17.51
C ASN A 490 -11.49 -14.16 18.14
N SER A 491 -12.23 -13.41 17.32
CA SER A 491 -13.26 -12.47 17.81
C SER A 491 -14.65 -13.11 17.96
N ARG A 492 -14.86 -14.33 17.46
CA ARG A 492 -16.11 -15.08 17.63
C ARG A 492 -16.11 -15.89 18.92
N ASP A 493 -15.05 -16.64 19.17
CA ASP A 493 -14.85 -17.36 20.44
C ASP A 493 -14.07 -16.45 21.40
N THR A 494 -14.80 -15.61 22.11
CA THR A 494 -14.22 -14.53 22.93
C THR A 494 -13.46 -15.07 24.15
N ASP A 495 -13.81 -16.27 24.62
CA ASP A 495 -13.16 -16.97 25.74
C ASP A 495 -11.88 -17.71 25.33
N MET A 496 -11.58 -17.79 24.02
CA MET A 496 -10.36 -18.41 23.51
C MET A 496 -9.10 -17.64 23.96
N LEU A 497 -8.11 -18.38 24.46
CA LEU A 497 -6.81 -17.81 24.85
C LEU A 497 -5.93 -17.60 23.61
N THR A 498 -5.65 -16.34 23.29
CA THR A 498 -4.62 -15.96 22.32
C THR A 498 -3.24 -16.11 22.97
N LYS A 499 -2.29 -16.77 22.29
CA LYS A 499 -0.93 -17.01 22.80
C LYS A 499 0.08 -16.10 22.11
N LEU A 500 0.93 -15.44 22.88
CA LEU A 500 2.02 -14.57 22.42
C LEU A 500 3.37 -15.17 22.80
N ASP A 501 4.23 -15.46 21.83
CA ASP A 501 5.67 -15.76 22.00
C ASP A 501 6.50 -14.63 21.36
N LEU A 502 7.20 -13.86 22.18
CA LEU A 502 7.98 -12.69 21.77
C LEU A 502 9.42 -12.82 22.24
N SER A 503 10.39 -12.59 21.36
CA SER A 503 11.83 -12.45 21.65
C SER A 503 12.37 -11.25 20.90
N ILE A 504 12.93 -10.29 21.63
CA ILE A 504 13.55 -9.08 21.10
C ILE A 504 14.95 -8.95 21.69
N HIS A 505 15.94 -8.65 20.84
CA HIS A 505 17.23 -8.11 21.26
C HIS A 505 17.28 -6.61 20.96
N VAL A 506 17.84 -5.83 21.87
CA VAL A 506 17.96 -4.37 21.69
C VAL A 506 19.39 -3.95 21.42
N ASP A 507 20.33 -4.58 22.09
CA ASP A 507 21.76 -4.46 21.85
C ASP A 507 22.41 -5.85 22.02
N GLN A 508 23.74 -5.92 22.13
CA GLN A 508 24.46 -7.19 22.28
C GLN A 508 24.11 -7.97 23.57
N TYR A 509 23.56 -7.30 24.58
CA TYR A 509 23.33 -7.85 25.92
C TYR A 509 21.86 -7.80 26.34
N THR A 510 21.12 -6.77 25.93
CA THR A 510 19.72 -6.55 26.34
C THR A 510 18.78 -7.50 25.59
N LYS A 511 18.07 -8.33 26.35
CA LYS A 511 17.08 -9.29 25.81
C LYS A 511 15.74 -9.14 26.50
N LEU A 512 14.66 -9.18 25.72
CA LEU A 512 13.27 -9.25 26.18
C LEU A 512 12.65 -10.54 25.65
N VAL A 513 12.03 -11.31 26.54
CA VAL A 513 11.25 -12.50 26.18
C VAL A 513 9.89 -12.44 26.86
N SER A 514 8.81 -12.69 26.12
CA SER A 514 7.46 -12.83 26.67
C SER A 514 6.82 -14.12 26.18
N LYS A 515 6.19 -14.87 27.09
CA LYS A 515 5.33 -16.01 26.79
C LYS A 515 4.05 -15.85 27.58
N SER A 516 3.03 -15.31 26.93
CA SER A 516 1.79 -14.92 27.56
C SER A 516 0.61 -15.53 26.83
N GLU A 517 -0.48 -15.81 27.53
CA GLU A 517 -1.75 -16.23 26.95
C GLU A 517 -2.86 -15.41 27.57
N PHE A 518 -3.77 -14.86 26.78
CA PHE A 518 -4.86 -14.05 27.31
C PHE A 518 -6.03 -13.99 26.33
N THR A 519 -7.23 -13.83 26.87
CA THR A 519 -8.44 -13.58 26.07
C THR A 519 -8.43 -12.13 25.58
N LEU A 520 -8.51 -11.92 24.26
CA LEU A 520 -8.50 -10.59 23.65
C LEU A 520 -9.88 -9.90 23.65
N PHE A 521 -10.93 -10.68 23.40
CA PHE A 521 -12.28 -10.15 23.11
C PHE A 521 -13.34 -10.52 24.17
N ALA A 522 -12.98 -11.28 25.22
CA ALA A 522 -13.88 -11.56 26.33
C ALA A 522 -14.18 -10.30 27.15
N GLU A 523 -15.43 -10.15 27.60
CA GLU A 523 -15.81 -9.15 28.60
C GLU A 523 -15.05 -9.36 29.92
N GLN A 524 -14.84 -10.62 30.29
CA GLN A 524 -14.03 -11.03 31.43
C GLN A 524 -12.70 -11.61 30.95
N LYS A 525 -11.65 -10.80 31.05
CA LYS A 525 -10.30 -11.18 30.65
C LYS A 525 -9.75 -12.26 31.57
N ASN A 526 -9.15 -13.27 30.97
CA ASN A 526 -8.43 -14.35 31.63
C ASN A 526 -7.08 -14.57 30.94
N GLY A 527 -6.09 -15.09 31.66
CA GLY A 527 -4.80 -15.37 31.05
C GLY A 527 -3.63 -15.50 32.02
N ASN A 528 -2.44 -15.67 31.45
CA ASN A 528 -1.17 -15.55 32.13
C ASN A 528 -0.27 -14.55 31.36
N ILE A 529 0.53 -13.78 32.10
CA ILE A 529 1.52 -12.88 31.52
C ILE A 529 2.85 -13.25 32.15
N ASN A 530 3.78 -13.72 31.31
CA ASN A 530 5.17 -13.97 31.69
C ASN A 530 6.07 -13.12 30.80
N LEU A 531 6.77 -12.17 31.41
CA LEU A 531 7.70 -11.27 30.72
C LEU A 531 9.02 -11.26 31.47
N LYS A 532 10.12 -11.43 30.75
CA LYS A 532 11.48 -11.30 31.29
C LYS A 532 12.28 -10.36 30.43
N THR A 533 12.82 -9.32 31.05
CA THR A 533 13.84 -8.46 30.45
C THR A 533 15.14 -8.62 31.23
N GLN A 534 16.25 -8.61 30.51
CA GLN A 534 17.59 -8.79 31.09
C GLN A 534 18.51 -7.71 30.58
N GLU A 535 19.33 -7.18 31.49
CA GLU A 535 20.43 -6.25 31.20
C GLU A 535 20.04 -4.95 30.49
N VAL A 536 18.79 -4.48 30.64
CA VAL A 536 18.33 -3.22 30.06
C VAL A 536 19.21 -2.08 30.56
N SER A 537 19.96 -1.46 29.64
CA SER A 537 20.79 -0.29 29.94
C SER A 537 19.89 0.90 30.32
N LEU A 538 20.07 1.44 31.52
CA LEU A 538 19.26 2.55 32.01
C LEU A 538 19.66 3.95 31.50
N PRO A 539 20.95 4.27 31.28
CA PRO A 539 21.38 5.58 30.78
C PRO A 539 20.59 6.14 29.61
N ILE A 540 20.25 5.30 28.63
CA ILE A 540 19.50 5.70 27.42
C ILE A 540 18.10 6.25 27.72
N TYR A 541 17.51 5.89 28.86
CA TYR A 541 16.19 6.34 29.29
C TYR A 541 16.24 7.60 30.17
N SER A 542 17.43 8.11 30.50
CA SER A 542 17.61 9.35 31.28
C SER A 542 16.80 10.55 30.74
N PRO A 543 16.71 10.80 29.41
CA PRO A 543 15.96 11.95 28.88
C PRO A 543 14.48 11.99 29.32
N TYR A 544 13.86 10.85 29.58
CA TYR A 544 12.48 10.76 30.07
C TYR A 544 12.36 11.04 31.57
N MET A 545 13.43 10.83 32.33
CA MET A 545 13.45 10.99 33.79
C MET A 545 13.87 12.40 34.20
N THR A 546 14.77 13.04 33.44
CA THR A 546 15.29 14.39 33.75
C THR A 546 14.15 15.42 33.79
N ASN A 547 13.29 15.47 32.77
CA ASN A 547 12.24 16.49 32.69
C ASN A 547 11.10 16.29 33.70
N GLN A 548 10.72 15.04 33.96
CA GLN A 548 9.54 14.69 34.77
C GLN A 548 9.85 14.49 36.26
N LEU A 549 11.04 13.96 36.56
CA LEU A 549 11.44 13.56 37.92
C LEU A 549 12.67 14.31 38.43
N GLY A 550 13.33 15.11 37.59
CA GLY A 550 14.55 15.84 37.95
C GLY A 550 15.75 14.95 38.24
N ILE A 551 15.78 13.74 37.67
CA ILE A 551 16.83 12.73 37.89
C ILE A 551 17.51 12.40 36.58
N ASP A 552 18.84 12.43 36.62
CA ASP A 552 19.68 11.84 35.59
C ASP A 552 20.11 10.44 35.99
N ILE A 553 20.17 9.54 35.01
CA ILE A 553 20.71 8.20 35.19
C ILE A 553 22.10 8.14 34.54
N LYS A 554 23.15 8.07 35.37
CA LYS A 554 24.54 8.04 34.89
C LYS A 554 25.07 6.63 34.64
N ALA A 555 24.50 5.62 35.30
CA ALA A 555 24.85 4.22 35.09
C ALA A 555 23.72 3.31 35.57
N GLY A 556 23.75 2.07 35.11
CA GLY A 556 22.98 0.97 35.69
C GLY A 556 22.30 0.08 34.67
N GLN A 557 21.96 -1.12 35.12
CA GLN A 557 21.19 -2.08 34.35
C GLN A 557 19.93 -2.50 35.11
N LEU A 558 18.89 -2.84 34.36
CA LEU A 558 17.63 -3.32 34.90
C LEU A 558 17.28 -4.70 34.33
N ASP A 559 16.96 -5.63 35.22
CA ASP A 559 16.15 -6.81 34.86
C ASP A 559 14.74 -6.66 35.42
N ILE A 560 13.77 -7.14 34.65
CA ILE A 560 12.38 -7.22 35.06
C ILE A 560 11.93 -8.68 34.88
N ASP A 561 11.37 -9.28 35.91
CA ASP A 561 10.69 -10.59 35.83
C ASP A 561 9.23 -10.41 36.29
N VAL A 562 8.30 -10.55 35.34
CA VAL A 562 6.85 -10.44 35.57
C VAL A 562 6.25 -11.83 35.44
N ASN A 563 5.57 -12.29 36.48
CA ASN A 563 4.74 -13.49 36.42
C ASN A 563 3.38 -13.15 37.03
N SER A 564 2.32 -13.21 36.23
CA SER A 564 0.98 -12.86 36.68
C SER A 564 -0.09 -13.69 36.01
N LYS A 565 -1.21 -13.85 36.71
CA LYS A 565 -2.41 -14.51 36.25
C LYS A 565 -3.55 -13.50 36.25
N ILE A 566 -4.37 -13.52 35.21
CA ILE A 566 -5.61 -12.75 35.11
C ILE A 566 -6.76 -13.74 35.24
N GLU A 567 -7.67 -13.50 36.17
CA GLU A 567 -8.92 -14.23 36.36
C GLU A 567 -10.06 -13.22 36.50
N LYS A 568 -11.02 -13.23 35.57
CA LYS A 568 -12.19 -12.34 35.59
C LYS A 568 -11.84 -10.87 35.77
N ASN A 569 -10.98 -10.34 34.89
CA ASN A 569 -10.43 -8.97 34.96
C ASN A 569 -9.57 -8.66 36.20
N GLN A 570 -9.38 -9.60 37.12
CA GLN A 570 -8.50 -9.41 38.28
C GLN A 570 -7.14 -10.02 37.99
N ILE A 571 -6.11 -9.19 38.01
CA ILE A 571 -4.74 -9.62 37.86
C ILE A 571 -4.12 -9.85 39.23
N LYS A 572 -3.44 -10.99 39.38
CA LYS A 572 -2.70 -11.38 40.57
C LYS A 572 -1.34 -11.92 40.15
N GLY A 573 -0.28 -11.29 40.62
CA GLY A 573 1.08 -11.67 40.25
C GLY A 573 2.14 -10.93 41.04
N ASN A 574 3.38 -11.08 40.58
CA ASN A 574 4.52 -10.41 41.16
C ASN A 574 5.44 -9.89 40.04
N MET A 575 5.91 -8.66 40.21
CA MET A 575 6.87 -8.01 39.34
C MET A 575 8.15 -7.78 40.14
N VAL A 576 9.25 -8.38 39.68
CA VAL A 576 10.55 -8.27 40.33
C VAL A 576 11.45 -7.38 39.49
N PHE A 577 11.80 -6.22 40.03
CA PHE A 577 12.81 -5.33 39.47
C PHE A 577 14.15 -5.61 40.14
N ASN A 578 15.19 -5.77 39.35
CA ASN A 578 16.56 -5.91 39.80
C ASN A 578 17.44 -4.85 39.14
N LEU A 579 17.71 -3.79 39.87
CA LEU A 579 18.58 -2.70 39.44
C LEU A 579 20.01 -2.95 39.89
N ARG A 580 20.96 -3.00 38.95
CA ARG A 580 22.39 -3.20 39.25
C ARG A 580 23.21 -1.95 38.99
N GLY A 581 24.07 -1.61 39.95
CA GLY A 581 25.02 -0.49 39.88
C GLY A 581 24.38 0.81 39.41
N ALA A 582 23.12 1.04 39.76
CA ALA A 582 22.40 2.21 39.33
C ALA A 582 22.97 3.46 39.96
N ASP A 583 23.19 4.49 39.15
CA ASP A 583 23.68 5.77 39.61
C ASP A 583 22.73 6.88 39.19
N PHE A 584 22.21 7.57 40.19
CA PHE A 584 21.18 8.59 40.04
C PHE A 584 21.74 9.90 40.59
N SER A 585 21.88 10.91 39.72
CA SER A 585 22.24 12.26 40.13
C SER A 585 21.04 13.20 40.02
N GLY A 586 21.05 14.28 40.80
CA GLY A 586 20.07 15.36 40.59
C GLY A 586 20.35 16.07 39.27
N ALA A 587 19.30 16.49 38.56
CA ALA A 587 19.44 17.35 37.39
C ALA A 587 19.81 18.78 37.83
N ASP A 588 20.76 19.42 37.13
CA ASP A 588 21.33 20.74 37.47
C ASP A 588 20.28 21.86 37.63
N GLU A 589 19.11 21.74 37.00
CA GLU A 589 17.99 22.69 37.12
C GLU A 589 17.11 22.45 38.37
N TYR A 590 16.98 21.20 38.83
CA TYR A 590 16.11 20.82 39.96
C TYR A 590 16.80 20.93 41.33
N GLU A 591 18.13 20.92 41.39
CA GLU A 591 18.86 21.30 42.61
C GLU A 591 18.58 22.74 43.05
N LYS A 592 18.23 23.65 42.11
CA LYS A 592 17.96 25.06 42.44
C LYS A 592 16.55 25.31 42.99
N SER A 593 15.57 24.43 42.71
CA SER A 593 14.17 24.60 43.12
C SER A 593 13.80 23.82 44.39
N SER A 594 14.42 22.65 44.62
CA SER A 594 14.15 21.80 45.79
C SER A 594 14.72 22.32 47.12
N LEU A 595 15.62 23.30 47.08
CA LEU A 595 16.21 23.92 48.27
C LEU A 595 15.27 24.91 49.00
N LYS A 596 14.07 25.18 48.48
CA LYS A 596 13.10 26.11 49.11
C LYS A 596 12.13 25.44 50.10
N ASP A 597 11.91 24.13 50.02
CA ASP A 597 11.01 23.39 50.92
C ASP A 597 11.79 22.28 51.68
N GLN A 598 12.18 22.56 52.93
CA GLN A 598 13.10 21.76 53.74
C GLN A 598 12.54 20.42 54.28
N THR A 599 11.50 19.85 53.66
CA THR A 599 10.77 18.69 54.21
C THR A 599 10.70 17.45 53.30
N THR A 600 11.18 17.50 52.05
CA THR A 600 11.07 16.38 51.11
C THR A 600 12.43 15.78 50.79
N ILE A 601 12.60 14.47 51.00
CA ILE A 601 13.81 13.73 50.61
C ILE A 601 13.87 13.68 49.06
N PRO A 602 14.96 14.13 48.40
CA PRO A 602 15.09 14.02 46.95
C PRO A 602 15.02 12.57 46.48
N LEU A 603 14.36 12.31 45.35
CA LEU A 603 14.09 10.95 44.88
C LEU A 603 15.38 10.16 44.56
N ASN A 604 16.44 10.81 44.04
CA ASN A 604 17.75 10.17 43.86
C ASN A 604 18.35 9.68 45.21
N VAL A 605 18.19 10.47 46.28
CA VAL A 605 18.60 10.09 47.63
C VAL A 605 17.76 8.91 48.15
N ALA A 606 16.44 8.96 47.95
CA ALA A 606 15.53 7.88 48.34
C ALA A 606 15.85 6.56 47.62
N LEU A 607 16.13 6.61 46.31
CA LEU A 607 16.57 5.45 45.53
C LEU A 607 17.92 4.91 46.01
N GLY A 608 18.87 5.80 46.34
CA GLY A 608 20.15 5.43 46.93
C GLY A 608 20.02 4.66 48.26
N MET A 609 19.03 5.00 49.09
CA MET A 609 18.75 4.31 50.36
C MET A 609 18.19 2.88 50.19
N LEU A 610 17.72 2.51 49.00
CA LEU A 610 17.21 1.17 48.69
C LEU A 610 18.32 0.20 48.24
N LYS A 611 19.53 0.70 48.01
CA LYS A 611 20.69 -0.11 47.61
C LYS A 611 21.11 -1.06 48.73
N ASP A 612 21.42 -2.29 48.37
CA ASP A 612 22.05 -3.25 49.26
C ASP A 612 23.57 -3.00 49.40
N LYS A 613 24.26 -3.85 50.17
CA LYS A 613 25.71 -3.76 50.38
C LYS A 613 26.57 -3.94 49.11
N HIS A 614 25.95 -4.36 48.01
CA HIS A 614 26.57 -4.54 46.70
C HIS A 614 26.10 -3.47 45.70
N GLY A 615 25.37 -2.44 46.16
CA GLY A 615 24.88 -1.36 45.29
C GLY A 615 23.65 -1.70 44.46
N ASN A 616 23.01 -2.85 44.71
CA ASN A 616 21.87 -3.34 43.93
C ASN A 616 20.53 -2.97 44.60
N ILE A 617 19.50 -2.70 43.80
CA ILE A 617 18.14 -2.44 44.28
C ILE A 617 17.23 -3.57 43.80
N LYS A 618 16.76 -4.41 44.71
CA LYS A 618 15.79 -5.46 44.42
C LYS A 618 14.41 -5.12 44.98
N LEU A 619 13.44 -4.92 44.10
CA LEU A 619 12.05 -4.61 44.45
C LEU A 619 11.15 -5.73 43.95
N SER A 620 10.35 -6.29 44.84
CA SER A 620 9.32 -7.28 44.52
C SER A 620 7.99 -6.62 44.79
N VAL A 621 7.23 -6.36 43.73
CA VAL A 621 6.03 -5.53 43.77
C VAL A 621 4.84 -6.46 43.47
N PRO A 622 3.95 -6.71 44.45
CA PRO A 622 2.75 -7.47 44.19
C PRO A 622 1.87 -6.70 43.20
N MET A 623 1.46 -7.36 42.14
CA MET A 623 0.49 -6.87 41.16
C MET A 623 -0.86 -7.47 41.52
N THR A 624 -1.74 -6.68 42.13
CA THR A 624 -3.10 -7.11 42.52
C THR A 624 -4.10 -6.00 42.22
N GLY A 625 -5.17 -6.29 41.49
CA GLY A 625 -6.18 -5.29 41.12
C GLY A 625 -6.87 -5.60 39.79
N SER A 626 -7.69 -4.66 39.31
CA SER A 626 -8.38 -4.78 38.03
C SER A 626 -7.46 -4.44 36.86
N VAL A 627 -7.52 -5.20 35.77
CA VAL A 627 -6.80 -4.89 34.52
C VAL A 627 -7.42 -3.72 33.74
N ASP A 628 -8.63 -3.30 34.12
CA ASP A 628 -9.33 -2.16 33.51
C ASP A 628 -9.04 -0.83 34.24
N ASP A 629 -8.28 -0.85 35.34
CA ASP A 629 -7.85 0.37 36.06
C ASP A 629 -6.57 0.94 35.42
N PRO A 630 -6.60 2.14 34.82
CA PRO A 630 -5.43 2.75 34.17
C PRO A 630 -4.31 3.14 35.13
N SER A 631 -4.58 3.18 36.44
CA SER A 631 -3.60 3.47 37.50
C SER A 631 -3.05 2.23 38.20
N PHE A 632 -3.40 1.04 37.68
CA PHE A 632 -2.99 -0.25 38.21
C PHE A 632 -1.46 -0.37 38.37
N GLY A 633 -1.01 -0.93 39.49
CA GLY A 633 0.42 -1.22 39.78
C GLY A 633 1.26 -0.01 40.24
N VAL A 634 1.00 1.21 39.73
CA VAL A 634 1.78 2.42 40.08
C VAL A 634 1.65 2.78 41.56
N ARG A 635 0.43 2.72 42.11
CA ARG A 635 0.17 3.03 43.53
C ARG A 635 0.87 2.04 44.47
N SER A 636 0.76 0.75 44.17
CA SER A 636 1.40 -0.33 44.94
C SER A 636 2.92 -0.25 44.89
N PHE A 637 3.49 0.11 43.73
CA PHE A 637 4.92 0.36 43.57
C PHE A 637 5.40 1.52 44.44
N VAL A 638 4.76 2.69 44.33
CA VAL A 638 5.13 3.90 45.08
C VAL A 638 5.01 3.66 46.59
N GLN A 639 3.92 3.05 47.05
CA GLN A 639 3.71 2.73 48.46
C GLN A 639 4.79 1.77 49.01
N LEU A 640 5.14 0.73 48.25
CA LEU A 640 6.19 -0.22 48.65
C LEU A 640 7.57 0.45 48.71
N ALA A 641 7.90 1.28 47.72
CA ALA A 641 9.15 2.03 47.68
C ALA A 641 9.27 2.97 48.88
N VAL A 642 8.22 3.75 49.18
CA VAL A 642 8.15 4.62 50.36
C VAL A 642 8.29 3.81 51.64
N ARG A 643 7.56 2.69 51.81
CA ARG A 643 7.66 1.84 53.00
C ARG A 643 9.06 1.28 53.19
N LYS A 644 9.70 0.78 52.13
CA LYS A 644 11.08 0.28 52.19
C LYS A 644 12.07 1.40 52.54
N ALA A 645 11.89 2.59 51.98
CA ALA A 645 12.72 3.76 52.30
C ALA A 645 12.59 4.13 53.78
N VAL A 646 11.37 4.22 54.32
CA VAL A 646 11.10 4.51 55.75
C VAL A 646 11.65 3.43 56.69
N LEU A 647 11.58 2.15 56.31
CA LEU A 647 12.17 1.06 57.10
C LEU A 647 13.70 1.10 57.06
N SER A 648 14.30 1.45 55.91
CA SER A 648 15.75 1.64 55.76
C SER A 648 16.26 2.79 56.62
N THR A 649 15.55 3.94 56.62
CA THR A 649 15.87 5.08 57.49
C THR A 649 15.70 4.72 58.96
N SER A 650 14.62 4.02 59.33
CA SER A 650 14.40 3.55 60.71
C SER A 650 15.53 2.63 61.15
N LYS A 651 15.98 1.69 60.31
CA LYS A 651 17.11 0.81 60.63
C LYS A 651 18.42 1.59 60.81
N SER A 652 18.72 2.53 59.91
CA SER A 652 19.94 3.35 59.99
C SER A 652 19.92 4.32 61.19
N TYR A 653 18.78 4.94 61.45
CA TYR A 653 18.56 5.81 62.61
C TYR A 653 18.56 5.03 63.92
N LEU A 654 17.92 3.86 63.99
CA LEU A 654 17.99 2.98 65.16
C LEU A 654 19.43 2.50 65.38
N MET A 655 20.15 2.12 64.33
CA MET A 655 21.58 1.79 64.45
C MET A 655 22.38 3.01 64.94
N LYS A 656 22.19 4.22 64.40
CA LYS A 656 22.94 5.41 64.85
C LYS A 656 22.56 5.89 66.26
N THR A 657 21.29 5.78 66.64
CA THR A 657 20.75 6.31 67.91
C THR A 657 20.96 5.34 69.08
N PHE A 658 20.97 4.02 68.84
CA PHE A 658 21.23 3.00 69.87
C PHE A 658 22.70 2.56 69.96
N VAL A 659 23.60 3.16 69.18
CA VAL A 659 25.05 2.87 69.19
C VAL A 659 25.90 3.51 70.30
N PRO A 660 25.44 4.39 71.24
CA PRO A 660 26.37 4.81 72.30
C PRO A 660 26.80 3.66 73.24
N TYR A 661 26.20 2.46 73.15
CA TYR A 661 26.54 1.30 73.99
C TYR A 661 26.78 -0.03 73.24
N ALA A 662 26.86 -0.03 71.91
CA ALA A 662 27.17 -1.23 71.13
C ALA A 662 28.71 -1.40 71.01
N ASN A 663 29.29 -2.12 71.98
CA ASN A 663 30.70 -2.50 72.13
C ASN A 663 31.54 -2.53 70.82
N VAL A 664 32.56 -1.66 70.75
CA VAL A 664 33.92 -1.65 70.11
C VAL A 664 34.25 -2.50 68.84
N VAL A 665 33.41 -3.43 68.41
CA VAL A 665 33.60 -4.28 67.23
C VAL A 665 33.33 -3.52 65.91
N SER A 666 32.54 -2.44 65.94
CA SER A 666 32.16 -1.69 64.74
C SER A 666 33.29 -0.86 64.12
N VAL A 667 34.26 -0.40 64.91
CA VAL A 667 35.40 0.38 64.41
C VAL A 667 36.41 -0.50 63.66
N VAL A 668 36.52 -1.78 64.03
CA VAL A 668 37.36 -2.75 63.31
C VAL A 668 36.72 -3.17 61.99
N GLN A 669 35.39 -3.27 61.92
CA GLN A 669 34.68 -3.50 60.65
C GLN A 669 34.75 -2.27 59.72
N MET A 670 34.65 -1.05 60.24
CA MET A 670 34.78 0.16 59.42
C MET A 670 36.22 0.39 58.92
N ALA A 671 37.25 0.13 59.71
CA ALA A 671 38.63 0.24 59.22
C ALA A 671 39.00 -0.89 58.23
N GLY A 672 38.49 -2.11 58.46
CA GLY A 672 38.71 -3.27 57.58
C GLY A 672 37.97 -3.19 56.24
N GLU A 673 36.76 -2.64 56.20
CA GLU A 673 35.99 -2.48 54.95
C GLU A 673 36.46 -1.28 54.11
N TYR A 674 37.04 -0.23 54.71
CA TYR A 674 37.61 0.89 53.95
C TYR A 674 39.02 0.61 53.40
N ALA A 675 39.79 -0.28 54.04
CA ALA A 675 41.12 -0.70 53.57
C ALA A 675 41.08 -1.76 52.45
N LEU A 676 39.92 -2.34 52.14
CA LEU A 676 39.74 -3.43 51.15
C LEU A 676 38.83 -3.05 49.96
N LYS A 677 38.64 -1.75 49.69
CA LYS A 677 37.94 -1.32 48.47
C LYS A 677 38.82 -1.60 47.26
N VAL A 678 38.41 -2.55 46.43
CA VAL A 678 39.05 -2.85 45.15
C VAL A 678 39.06 -1.57 44.32
N ARG A 679 40.25 -1.03 44.04
CA ARG A 679 40.43 0.08 43.11
C ARG A 679 41.10 -0.47 41.87
N VAL A 680 40.50 -0.23 40.73
CA VAL A 680 41.06 -0.57 39.42
C VAL A 680 41.58 0.73 38.82
N GLU A 681 42.81 0.71 38.31
CA GLU A 681 43.39 1.87 37.66
C GLU A 681 42.69 2.18 36.33
N ASP A 682 42.67 3.46 35.94
CA ASP A 682 42.08 3.87 34.67
C ASP A 682 42.86 3.27 33.48
N LEU A 683 42.12 2.80 32.48
CA LEU A 683 42.71 2.34 31.22
C LEU A 683 42.78 3.49 30.22
N ASN A 684 43.99 3.98 29.95
CA ASN A 684 44.21 5.09 29.02
C ASN A 684 44.22 4.63 27.55
N TYR A 685 43.72 5.50 26.68
CA TYR A 685 43.68 5.36 25.22
C TYR A 685 44.36 6.57 24.56
N ALA A 686 44.87 6.39 23.36
CA ALA A 686 45.27 7.49 22.49
C ALA A 686 44.03 8.23 21.95
N PRO A 687 44.12 9.52 21.57
CA PRO A 687 43.01 10.24 20.95
C PRO A 687 42.45 9.51 19.73
N GLY A 688 41.13 9.28 19.70
CA GLY A 688 40.45 8.53 18.63
C GLY A 688 40.59 7.00 18.70
N GLU A 689 41.43 6.47 19.59
CA GLU A 689 41.54 5.02 19.81
C GLU A 689 40.32 4.51 20.60
N THR A 690 39.77 3.38 20.18
CA THR A 690 38.59 2.75 20.82
C THR A 690 38.80 1.28 21.19
N GLU A 691 39.88 0.67 20.72
CA GLU A 691 40.15 -0.77 20.86
C GLU A 691 41.36 -1.02 21.75
N ILE A 692 41.43 -2.22 22.33
CA ILE A 692 42.62 -2.70 23.04
C ILE A 692 43.64 -3.15 21.99
N GLN A 693 44.67 -2.35 21.76
CA GLN A 693 45.66 -2.59 20.70
C GLN A 693 47.08 -2.74 21.25
N THR A 694 47.43 -1.98 22.29
CA THR A 694 48.80 -1.96 22.83
C THR A 694 49.06 -3.12 23.80
N GLU A 695 50.31 -3.53 23.92
CA GLU A 695 50.72 -4.59 24.87
C GLU A 695 50.35 -4.23 26.32
N ALA A 696 50.47 -2.95 26.70
CA ALA A 696 50.10 -2.48 28.03
C ALA A 696 48.59 -2.64 28.30
N GLN A 697 47.72 -2.29 27.34
CA GLN A 697 46.26 -2.47 27.48
C GLN A 697 45.89 -3.96 27.55
N GLN A 698 46.57 -4.83 26.80
CA GLN A 698 46.35 -6.28 26.85
C GLN A 698 46.77 -6.87 28.20
N ILE A 699 47.89 -6.43 28.78
CA ILE A 699 48.33 -6.83 30.12
C ILE A 699 47.29 -6.41 31.17
N PHE A 700 46.82 -5.16 31.10
CA PHE A 700 45.76 -4.66 31.96
C PHE A 700 44.50 -5.52 31.85
N ALA A 701 44.05 -5.82 30.63
CA ALA A 701 42.85 -6.63 30.40
C ALA A 701 42.98 -8.04 30.99
N LYS A 702 44.15 -8.68 30.88
CA LYS A 702 44.41 -9.98 31.51
C LYS A 702 44.34 -9.90 33.04
N GLN A 703 44.93 -8.88 33.65
CA GLN A 703 44.86 -8.66 35.10
C GLN A 703 43.43 -8.36 35.57
N PHE A 704 42.68 -7.59 34.78
CA PHE A 704 41.28 -7.29 35.01
C PHE A 704 40.42 -8.56 34.97
N ILE A 705 40.63 -9.43 33.97
CA ILE A 705 39.95 -10.74 33.89
C ILE A 705 40.24 -11.57 35.14
N GLN A 706 41.51 -11.68 35.53
CA GLN A 706 41.90 -12.44 36.72
C GLN A 706 41.22 -11.89 37.99
N LEU A 707 41.21 -10.57 38.18
CA LEU A 707 40.53 -9.92 39.30
C LEU A 707 39.04 -10.25 39.35
N MET A 708 38.36 -10.18 38.20
CA MET A 708 36.93 -10.45 38.10
C MET A 708 36.62 -11.94 38.31
N GLN A 709 37.52 -12.85 37.95
CA GLN A 709 37.40 -14.29 38.24
C GLN A 709 37.61 -14.59 39.73
N ASP A 710 38.63 -14.00 40.35
CA ASP A 710 38.95 -14.16 41.78
C ASP A 710 37.85 -13.57 42.69
N LYS A 711 37.11 -12.59 42.20
CA LYS A 711 36.03 -11.91 42.91
C LYS A 711 34.68 -12.13 42.20
N PRO A 712 34.06 -13.32 42.27
CA PRO A 712 32.86 -13.65 41.47
C PRO A 712 31.62 -12.78 41.76
N LYS A 713 31.59 -12.08 42.90
CA LYS A 713 30.51 -11.14 43.29
C LYS A 713 30.82 -9.67 42.95
N LEU A 714 32.02 -9.36 42.46
CA LEU A 714 32.40 -8.00 42.11
C LEU A 714 31.67 -7.59 40.83
N GLN A 715 31.01 -6.45 40.89
CA GLN A 715 30.44 -5.73 39.77
C GLN A 715 31.23 -4.44 39.61
N LEU A 716 31.51 -4.06 38.37
CA LEU A 716 32.23 -2.83 38.07
C LEU A 716 31.46 -2.03 37.03
N LYS A 717 31.30 -0.75 37.30
CA LYS A 717 30.98 0.25 36.31
C LYS A 717 32.20 0.47 35.42
N VAL A 718 31.96 0.54 34.12
CA VAL A 718 32.94 0.78 33.07
C VAL A 718 32.50 2.07 32.40
N CYS A 719 33.13 3.18 32.73
CA CYS A 719 32.72 4.50 32.27
C CYS A 719 33.74 5.03 31.25
N GLY A 720 33.31 5.25 30.01
CA GLY A 720 34.13 5.88 28.98
C GLY A 720 34.20 7.40 29.17
N LEU A 721 35.41 7.95 29.21
CA LEU A 721 35.65 9.39 29.21
C LEU A 721 36.39 9.81 27.94
N GLY A 722 35.81 10.77 27.24
CA GLY A 722 36.42 11.45 26.11
C GLY A 722 37.03 12.78 26.52
N ILE A 723 37.86 13.35 25.65
CA ILE A 723 38.41 14.69 25.84
C ILE A 723 38.16 15.59 24.62
N ALA A 724 38.18 16.89 24.84
CA ALA A 724 37.95 17.89 23.79
C ALA A 724 38.89 17.75 22.58
N SER A 725 40.14 17.34 22.80
CA SER A 725 41.15 17.26 21.75
C SER A 725 41.08 16.01 20.88
N GLU A 726 40.06 15.16 21.06
CA GLU A 726 39.87 13.95 20.24
C GLU A 726 39.22 14.21 18.89
N VAL A 727 38.64 15.39 18.71
CA VAL A 727 38.07 15.87 17.44
C VAL A 727 38.85 17.13 17.05
N GLU A 728 39.05 17.38 15.75
CA GLU A 728 39.81 18.53 15.27
C GLU A 728 39.25 19.86 15.82
N LYS A 729 40.15 20.84 16.03
CA LYS A 729 39.90 22.08 16.80
C LYS A 729 38.76 22.93 16.23
N THR A 730 37.57 22.82 16.82
CA THR A 730 36.54 23.86 16.84
C THR A 730 35.69 23.77 18.11
N ASP A 731 34.99 24.86 18.41
CA ASP A 731 34.32 25.20 19.68
C ASP A 731 33.58 24.03 20.38
N LEU A 732 33.86 23.79 21.67
CA LEU A 732 33.22 22.74 22.50
C LEU A 732 31.74 23.03 22.82
N ASN A 733 31.23 24.16 22.33
CA ASN A 733 29.83 24.54 22.40
C ASN A 733 29.02 24.04 21.20
N ASP A 734 29.67 23.44 20.20
CA ASP A 734 28.98 22.80 19.07
C ASP A 734 28.45 21.42 19.48
N GLU A 735 27.14 21.27 19.42
CA GLU A 735 26.40 20.05 19.77
C GLU A 735 26.86 18.84 18.92
N GLN A 736 27.26 19.05 17.66
CA GLN A 736 27.76 17.98 16.79
C GLN A 736 29.12 17.46 17.25
N HIS A 737 30.04 18.35 17.60
CA HIS A 737 31.36 17.97 18.10
C HIS A 737 31.28 17.25 19.46
N LEU A 738 30.42 17.72 20.36
CA LEU A 738 30.18 17.07 21.65
C LEU A 738 29.70 15.62 21.45
N SER A 739 28.77 15.41 20.52
CA SER A 739 28.24 14.08 20.22
C SER A 739 29.29 13.11 19.67
N ALA A 740 30.25 13.60 18.88
CA ALA A 740 31.33 12.77 18.32
C ALA A 740 32.30 12.28 19.41
N VAL A 741 32.69 13.15 20.34
CA VAL A 741 33.55 12.77 21.49
C VAL A 741 32.85 11.76 22.39
N LEU A 742 31.57 11.98 22.71
CA LEU A 742 30.75 11.05 23.50
C LEU A 742 30.60 9.70 22.80
N THR A 743 30.49 9.68 21.47
CA THR A 743 30.44 8.45 20.68
C THR A 743 31.74 7.66 20.78
N LEU A 744 32.91 8.30 20.72
CA LEU A 744 34.20 7.62 20.92
C LEU A 744 34.32 7.04 22.34
N ALA A 745 33.91 7.79 23.35
CA ALA A 745 33.88 7.32 24.74
C ALA A 745 32.94 6.12 24.93
N GLN A 746 31.76 6.15 24.30
CA GLN A 746 30.82 5.03 24.28
C GLN A 746 31.43 3.79 23.62
N GLN A 747 32.05 3.95 22.45
CA GLN A 747 32.69 2.85 21.73
C GLN A 747 33.82 2.21 22.55
N ARG A 748 34.63 2.99 23.26
CA ARG A 748 35.68 2.45 24.15
C ARG A 748 35.14 1.49 25.18
N GLN A 749 34.14 1.92 25.95
CA GLN A 749 33.59 1.10 27.02
C GLN A 749 32.87 -0.15 26.48
N GLU A 750 32.19 -0.05 25.34
CA GLU A 750 31.57 -1.19 24.65
C GLU A 750 32.60 -2.19 24.15
N LYS A 751 33.62 -1.74 23.44
CA LYS A 751 34.69 -2.60 22.91
C LYS A 751 35.54 -3.20 24.01
N PHE A 752 35.79 -2.47 25.10
CA PHE A 752 36.43 -3.03 26.30
C PHE A 752 35.58 -4.16 26.90
N LYS A 753 34.28 -3.91 27.16
CA LYS A 753 33.37 -4.95 27.66
C LYS A 753 33.37 -6.17 26.73
N GLN A 754 33.24 -5.96 25.43
CA GLN A 754 33.26 -7.02 24.43
C GLN A 754 34.58 -7.81 24.46
N TYR A 755 35.74 -7.14 24.56
CA TYR A 755 37.03 -7.81 24.65
C TYR A 755 37.13 -8.68 25.91
N ILE A 756 36.73 -8.17 27.07
CA ILE A 756 36.76 -8.93 28.33
C ILE A 756 35.87 -10.17 28.24
N LEU A 757 34.65 -10.03 27.72
CA LEU A 757 33.69 -11.13 27.58
C LEU A 757 34.13 -12.17 26.54
N SER A 758 34.79 -11.75 25.46
CA SER A 758 35.27 -12.69 24.42
C SER A 758 36.49 -13.50 24.86
N ASN A 759 37.21 -13.04 25.89
CA ASN A 759 38.44 -13.66 26.41
C ASN A 759 38.27 -14.28 27.81
N SER A 760 37.04 -14.40 28.33
CA SER A 760 36.78 -14.95 29.67
C SER A 760 35.34 -15.48 29.81
N GLU A 761 35.06 -16.21 30.89
CA GLU A 761 33.69 -16.66 31.26
C GLU A 761 32.98 -15.68 32.21
N ILE A 762 33.36 -14.39 32.20
CA ILE A 762 32.72 -13.37 33.04
C ILE A 762 31.32 -13.08 32.47
N SER A 763 30.30 -13.05 33.33
CA SER A 763 28.94 -12.66 32.92
C SER A 763 28.86 -11.18 32.55
N SER A 764 28.21 -10.85 31.43
CA SER A 764 27.99 -9.48 30.93
C SER A 764 27.39 -8.54 31.96
N GLY A 765 26.45 -9.01 32.77
CA GLY A 765 25.80 -8.22 33.82
C GLY A 765 26.69 -7.82 35.00
N ARG A 766 27.97 -8.20 34.99
CA ARG A 766 28.98 -7.76 35.96
C ARG A 766 29.79 -6.54 35.50
N LEU A 767 29.69 -6.18 34.22
CA LEU A 767 30.34 -5.01 33.62
C LEU A 767 29.25 -4.04 33.17
N LEU A 768 29.05 -3.00 33.96
CA LEU A 768 27.94 -2.05 33.81
C LEU A 768 28.45 -0.82 33.06
N LEU A 769 27.96 -0.59 31.85
CA LEU A 769 28.36 0.58 31.07
C LEU A 769 27.72 1.86 31.65
N CYS A 770 28.46 2.96 31.63
CA CYS A 770 27.98 4.26 32.10
C CYS A 770 27.50 5.12 30.92
N SER A 771 26.83 6.23 31.22
CA SER A 771 26.74 7.34 30.29
C SER A 771 28.16 7.80 29.96
N PRO A 772 28.51 7.99 28.67
CA PRO A 772 29.81 8.54 28.31
C PRO A 772 29.91 9.99 28.80
N GLU A 773 31.09 10.40 29.22
CA GLU A 773 31.34 11.75 29.73
C GLU A 773 32.53 12.41 29.03
N ILE A 774 32.63 13.73 29.15
CA ILE A 774 33.76 14.50 28.61
C ILE A 774 34.52 15.13 29.77
N ASP A 775 35.79 14.78 29.89
CA ASP A 775 36.71 15.40 30.83
C ASP A 775 37.32 16.66 30.20
N ARG A 776 36.98 17.82 30.77
CA ARG A 776 37.43 19.14 30.29
C ARG A 776 38.77 19.58 30.88
N SER A 777 39.44 18.72 31.66
CA SER A 777 40.71 19.05 32.30
C SER A 777 41.84 19.18 31.27
N LYS A 778 42.70 20.20 31.41
CA LYS A 778 43.77 20.52 30.43
C LYS A 778 44.80 19.40 30.18
N LYS A 779 44.88 18.40 31.06
CA LYS A 779 45.80 17.25 30.98
C LYS A 779 45.09 15.90 30.95
N ALA A 780 43.76 15.90 30.77
CA ALA A 780 42.99 14.67 30.69
C ALA A 780 43.45 13.84 29.49
N LYS A 781 43.36 12.52 29.63
CA LYS A 781 43.53 11.57 28.54
C LYS A 781 42.20 10.86 28.29
N PRO A 782 41.93 10.44 27.04
CA PRO A 782 40.84 9.52 26.77
C PRO A 782 41.05 8.24 27.57
N ARG A 783 40.04 7.77 28.30
CA ARG A 783 40.20 6.63 29.21
C ARG A 783 38.89 5.91 29.51
N ILE A 784 39.02 4.75 30.12
CA ILE A 784 37.95 4.07 30.84
C ILE A 784 38.25 4.14 32.32
N GLU A 785 37.31 4.67 33.10
CA GLU A 785 37.33 4.66 34.56
C GLU A 785 36.48 3.51 35.09
N PHE A 786 36.92 2.94 36.22
CA PHE A 786 36.28 1.80 36.86
C PHE A 786 35.85 2.14 38.27
N SER A 787 34.60 1.88 38.60
CA SER A 787 34.08 2.05 39.96
C SER A 787 33.18 0.88 40.36
N ILE A 788 33.06 0.64 41.67
CA ILE A 788 32.21 -0.42 42.24
C ILE A 788 30.75 0.03 42.27
#